data_AF-A0A418SJM1-F1
#
_entry.id   AF-A0A418SJM1-F1
#
_cell.length_a   1.000
_cell.length_b   1.000
_cell.length_c   1.000
_cell.angle_alpha   90.00
_cell.angle_beta   90.00
_cell.angle_gamma   90.00
#
_symmetry.space_group_name_H-M   'P 1'
#
loop_
_entity.id
_entity.type
_entity.pdbx_description
1 polymer ?
#
loop_
_entity_poly.entity_id
_entity_poly.type
_entity_poly.pdbx_seq_one_letter_code
_entity_poly.pdbx_strand_id
1 'polypeptide(L)'
;MPPIVPIPTETELLAVDGQPKVDTWVRLRFRSLVDGSEVEVERRLERDGKKNYKASASGLENLGLSDLALQVGTLMPGIAAATRFDDKTTLSQAVSTLTGLRPLAHFGARSVRLHERLTNKYPKAASDEKKVCETNAFRQLQTLQDLLKDSEGLPDLGCVVLPEEATPDAWRDGLTSAETLLKAAEDQAAADARSILGALPPLTGEADIKRFEAAIKAAENCFSNAALKGLPSMQLAQTLGEMSEAELTDAEAILDDIEREASTLVTQLANAGRAARLRLYGLVAQWHEASHPGQAFTACPVCERDLTPPGAVPTDALLDKSVAQALEDARQSDKAMLKTAAEWERDTKHSLRSRIPVKLRRFIDEVVPDDLASVYESALALEVFQLSDFPHLLKPMAISVDGLCKAAWSKAPIREPLPGVTLPEEIPDNESLRAAIRGVRRAIALARYRATHAEFARAAILTVLRTDDDETANAANERTIKGQLVVLRSHLEVATTFVGIRRQLAQIKDSCERWSKARTRIEKLARAAKAVEPFKEFPDLVHNQVAGLVTDLQEKATAWSRRMYRAHFIQAPEYAGLDSGKSDGFTFLAAQGKHLVEAHHVMNASALRAFLSAFVLALWQQVWARSGGISAFLMDDPQDLLDPGNVANLAATVPTLIAEGMNPVIVSNDFGFIPTIESFVAANSPSSVPRTETWEFSAISTSKCTVSLAPVADEVHLRCAEWQRTDPNDTNLARAFVHPVRVRIEIKLWDLLASDPAVLHDPTMGDLLGKIANARNRGERPFNEEPFRRLLDLPALKAGAAFRDVINKAHHGRADQITPIEAETVRQGYEEVFSAIDACWLAYARFMGRLPSEQALSEAQRAAPSLKLVALPSTPICVVGRLAARASGAPLTTIEEATDRLDLASLGDVSLFTLRAPTMGLVAFPGQTLIVSATAEVRNGDLAIVRTPGKVYARRIGIDRADLSRISLETIPSTNPRVPQSHFVQRSSSHLSKVIGVLFDKTAASKSRDEAVETDHSPIFEQVVAAAEVVGDSAYPVALDRGHVLLGAASDLSLLDGRILAVVTRADEFSSEHFAYLKRLGKPMPGSRSIYYLENVGQTGEGGFVQFPVQGVAPVAAVPMVDQTWKVLGTLF
;
A
#
# COMPACT_ATOMS: atom_id res chain seq x y z
N MET A 1 9.27 4.42 -23.77
CA MET A 1 8.70 3.10 -24.11
C MET A 1 9.30 2.06 -23.18
N PRO A 2 8.64 0.91 -22.94
CA PRO A 2 9.23 -0.19 -22.18
C PRO A 2 10.52 -0.67 -22.87
N PRO A 3 11.50 -1.20 -22.13
CA PRO A 3 12.80 -1.61 -22.68
C PRO A 3 12.69 -2.71 -23.75
N ILE A 4 11.56 -3.41 -23.83
CA ILE A 4 11.26 -4.47 -24.81
C ILE A 4 10.66 -3.96 -26.14
N VAL A 5 10.46 -2.64 -26.29
CA VAL A 5 9.88 -2.06 -27.52
C VAL A 5 10.97 -1.27 -28.25
N PRO A 6 11.28 -1.57 -29.53
CA PRO A 6 12.30 -0.85 -30.29
C PRO A 6 11.94 0.63 -30.41
N ILE A 7 12.96 1.50 -30.39
CA ILE A 7 12.76 2.95 -30.53
C ILE A 7 12.30 3.23 -31.97
N PRO A 8 11.18 3.93 -32.20
CA PRO A 8 10.70 4.22 -33.55
C PRO A 8 11.55 5.31 -34.19
N THR A 9 11.70 5.25 -35.50
CA THR A 9 12.31 6.32 -36.29
C THR A 9 11.47 7.59 -36.24
N GLU A 10 12.10 8.74 -36.54
CA GLU A 10 11.39 10.02 -36.66
C GLU A 10 10.25 9.94 -37.68
N THR A 11 10.48 9.27 -38.81
CA THR A 11 9.48 8.99 -39.84
C THR A 11 8.31 8.15 -39.34
N GLU A 12 8.57 7.10 -38.55
CA GLU A 12 7.51 6.25 -37.98
C GLU A 12 6.72 7.00 -36.91
N LEU A 13 7.36 7.84 -36.11
CA LEU A 13 6.73 8.71 -35.11
C LEU A 13 5.82 9.77 -35.77
N LEU A 14 6.28 10.40 -36.85
CA LEU A 14 5.47 11.36 -37.63
C LEU A 14 4.25 10.69 -38.26
N ALA A 15 4.36 9.44 -38.71
CA ALA A 15 3.24 8.67 -39.27
C ALA A 15 2.17 8.29 -38.23
N VAL A 16 2.44 8.46 -36.93
CA VAL A 16 1.53 8.13 -35.81
C VAL A 16 1.33 9.32 -34.85
N ASP A 17 1.45 10.56 -35.35
CA ASP A 17 1.26 11.81 -34.58
C ASP A 17 2.08 11.89 -33.28
N GLY A 18 3.34 11.43 -33.33
CA GLY A 18 4.27 11.44 -32.20
C GLY A 18 3.92 10.43 -31.09
N GLN A 19 2.98 9.52 -31.33
CA GLN A 19 2.60 8.46 -30.38
C GLN A 19 2.96 7.07 -30.90
N PRO A 20 4.04 6.44 -30.40
CA PRO A 20 4.43 5.13 -30.91
C PRO A 20 3.36 4.07 -30.63
N LYS A 21 2.89 3.41 -31.70
CA LYS A 21 2.04 2.23 -31.63
C LYS A 21 2.85 1.09 -31.02
N VAL A 22 2.32 0.48 -29.97
CA VAL A 22 2.91 -0.69 -29.33
C VAL A 22 1.94 -1.84 -29.53
N ASP A 23 2.29 -2.72 -30.45
CA ASP A 23 1.58 -3.96 -30.75
C ASP A 23 2.62 -5.07 -30.70
N THR A 24 3.04 -5.42 -29.48
CA THR A 24 4.08 -6.43 -29.23
C THR A 24 3.42 -7.61 -28.53
N TRP A 25 3.48 -8.80 -29.13
CA TRP A 25 3.01 -10.02 -28.52
C TRP A 25 4.02 -11.15 -28.68
N VAL A 26 4.01 -12.07 -27.72
CA VAL A 26 4.76 -13.33 -27.75
C VAL A 26 3.75 -14.46 -27.67
N ARG A 27 3.78 -15.38 -28.63
CA ARG A 27 2.95 -16.56 -28.63
C ARG A 27 3.82 -17.80 -28.51
N LEU A 28 3.49 -18.66 -27.55
CA LEU A 28 4.15 -19.94 -27.31
C LEU A 28 3.14 -21.05 -27.54
N ARG A 29 3.58 -22.13 -28.20
CA ARG A 29 2.78 -23.34 -28.37
C ARG A 29 3.41 -24.45 -27.54
N PHE A 30 2.65 -24.97 -26.58
CA PHE A 30 3.05 -26.10 -25.75
C PHE A 30 2.40 -27.37 -26.28
N ARG A 31 3.18 -28.44 -26.40
CA ARG A 31 2.66 -29.78 -26.73
C ARG A 31 2.75 -30.65 -25.48
N SER A 32 1.63 -31.23 -25.08
CA SER A 32 1.56 -32.18 -23.98
C SER A 32 2.29 -33.47 -24.35
N LEU A 33 3.18 -33.94 -23.46
CA LEU A 33 3.89 -35.21 -23.61
C LEU A 33 3.01 -36.44 -23.30
N VAL A 34 1.82 -36.23 -22.71
CA VAL A 34 0.92 -37.31 -22.28
C VAL A 34 -0.06 -37.69 -23.38
N ASP A 35 -0.71 -36.70 -23.98
CA ASP A 35 -1.81 -36.90 -24.95
C ASP A 35 -1.56 -36.23 -26.31
N GLY A 36 -0.43 -35.53 -26.48
CA GLY A 36 -0.07 -34.86 -27.73
C GLY A 36 -0.88 -33.61 -28.04
N SER A 37 -1.75 -33.17 -27.13
CA SER A 37 -2.55 -31.95 -27.30
C SER A 37 -1.65 -30.71 -27.39
N GLU A 38 -2.06 -29.73 -28.20
CA GLU A 38 -1.33 -28.47 -28.36
C GLU A 38 -2.15 -27.31 -27.78
N VAL A 39 -1.51 -26.51 -26.93
CA VAL A 39 -2.10 -25.33 -26.30
C VAL A 39 -1.26 -24.11 -26.68
N GLU A 40 -1.92 -23.08 -27.19
CA GLU A 40 -1.29 -21.78 -27.45
C GLU A 40 -1.52 -20.82 -26.28
N VAL A 41 -0.43 -20.21 -25.83
CA VAL A 41 -0.42 -19.16 -24.81
C VAL A 41 0.14 -17.91 -25.45
N GLU A 42 -0.54 -16.78 -25.25
CA GLU A 42 -0.10 -15.49 -25.78
C GLU A 42 0.07 -14.48 -24.66
N ARG A 43 1.14 -13.70 -24.72
CA ARG A 43 1.32 -12.51 -23.90
C ARG A 43 1.41 -11.30 -24.80
N ARG A 44 0.52 -10.32 -24.61
CA ARG A 44 0.45 -9.09 -25.39
C ARG A 44 0.73 -7.87 -24.53
N LEU A 45 1.48 -6.92 -25.09
CA LEU A 45 1.78 -5.63 -24.51
C LEU A 45 0.99 -4.55 -25.26
N GLU A 46 0.04 -3.93 -24.58
CA GLU A 46 -0.85 -2.91 -25.14
C GLU A 46 -0.77 -1.61 -24.33
N ARG A 47 -1.29 -0.51 -24.88
CA ARG A 47 -1.47 0.75 -24.13
C ARG A 47 -2.79 0.73 -23.38
N ASP A 48 -2.76 1.03 -22.08
CA ASP A 48 -3.95 1.03 -21.20
C ASP A 48 -4.78 2.34 -21.28
N GLY A 49 -4.84 2.97 -22.45
CA GLY A 49 -5.56 4.23 -22.69
C GLY A 49 -5.04 5.48 -21.94
N LYS A 50 -4.18 5.35 -20.92
CA LYS A 50 -3.67 6.44 -20.05
C LYS A 50 -2.14 6.57 -20.06
N LYS A 51 -1.50 6.68 -21.23
CA LYS A 51 -0.04 6.78 -21.41
C LYS A 51 0.83 5.66 -20.79
N ASN A 52 0.23 4.69 -20.09
CA ASN A 52 0.88 3.53 -19.49
C ASN A 52 0.71 2.28 -20.35
N TYR A 53 1.59 1.30 -20.15
CA TYR A 53 1.59 0.01 -20.84
C TYR A 53 1.09 -1.10 -19.93
N LYS A 54 0.29 -2.02 -20.47
CA LYS A 54 -0.24 -3.20 -19.77
C LYS A 54 0.18 -4.46 -20.52
N ALA A 55 0.70 -5.43 -19.79
CA ALA A 55 0.96 -6.76 -20.30
C ALA A 55 -0.19 -7.69 -19.85
N SER A 56 -0.87 -8.34 -20.80
CA SER A 56 -1.90 -9.35 -20.53
C SER A 56 -1.47 -10.70 -21.11
N ALA A 57 -1.68 -11.77 -20.35
CA ALA A 57 -1.49 -13.14 -20.82
C ALA A 57 -2.86 -13.81 -21.02
N SER A 58 -2.98 -14.65 -22.04
CA SER A 58 -4.17 -15.45 -22.35
C SER A 58 -3.78 -16.90 -22.65
N GLY A 59 -4.65 -17.85 -22.31
CA GLY A 59 -4.46 -19.28 -22.60
C GLY A 59 -3.60 -20.05 -21.58
N LEU A 60 -3.11 -19.41 -20.51
CA LEU A 60 -2.38 -20.11 -19.43
C LEU A 60 -3.27 -21.11 -18.69
N GLU A 61 -4.53 -20.76 -18.47
CA GLU A 61 -5.57 -21.60 -17.88
C GLU A 61 -5.80 -22.91 -18.66
N ASN A 62 -5.59 -22.87 -19.98
CA ASN A 62 -5.77 -24.04 -20.86
C ASN A 62 -4.66 -25.08 -20.68
N LEU A 63 -3.55 -24.75 -20.01
CA LEU A 63 -2.49 -25.70 -19.68
C LEU A 63 -2.88 -26.64 -18.52
N GLY A 64 -3.87 -26.28 -17.69
CA GLY A 64 -4.29 -27.09 -16.54
C GLY A 64 -3.21 -27.28 -15.45
N LEU A 65 -2.16 -26.46 -15.47
CA LEU A 65 -1.04 -26.53 -14.53
C LEU A 65 -1.23 -25.58 -13.34
N SER A 66 -0.66 -25.94 -12.19
CA SER A 66 -0.59 -25.02 -11.03
C SER A 66 0.37 -23.86 -11.27
N ASP A 67 0.16 -22.73 -10.60
CA ASP A 67 1.06 -21.56 -10.67
C ASP A 67 2.52 -21.93 -10.36
N LEU A 68 2.73 -22.83 -9.38
CA LEU A 68 4.07 -23.31 -9.02
C LEU A 68 4.72 -24.07 -10.19
N ALA A 69 3.95 -24.94 -10.87
CA ALA A 69 4.42 -25.70 -12.01
C ALA A 69 4.72 -24.83 -13.25
N LEU A 70 4.04 -23.68 -13.38
CA LEU A 70 4.36 -22.67 -14.40
C LEU A 70 5.62 -21.89 -14.04
N GLN A 71 5.77 -21.48 -12.77
CA GLN A 71 6.82 -20.55 -12.34
C GLN A 71 8.19 -21.21 -12.11
N VAL A 72 8.23 -22.46 -11.65
CA VAL A 72 9.48 -23.11 -11.19
C VAL A 72 10.55 -23.24 -12.27
N GLY A 73 10.15 -23.49 -13.53
CA GLY A 73 11.07 -23.55 -14.68
C GLY A 73 11.23 -22.23 -15.43
N THR A 74 10.41 -21.21 -15.17
CA THR A 74 10.38 -19.99 -16.00
C THR A 74 10.81 -18.74 -15.23
N LEU A 75 10.12 -18.42 -14.14
CA LEU A 75 10.31 -17.19 -13.37
C LEU A 75 11.31 -17.38 -12.22
N MET A 76 11.23 -18.51 -11.53
CA MET A 76 12.07 -18.80 -10.37
C MET A 76 13.57 -18.83 -10.68
N PRO A 77 14.05 -19.35 -11.83
CA PRO A 77 15.47 -19.29 -12.18
C PRO A 77 15.99 -17.85 -12.32
N GLY A 78 15.22 -16.97 -12.98
CA GLY A 78 15.56 -15.56 -13.11
C GLY A 78 15.56 -14.82 -11.77
N ILE A 79 14.61 -15.13 -10.88
CA ILE A 79 14.63 -14.63 -9.50
C ILE A 79 15.90 -15.11 -8.78
N ALA A 80 16.25 -16.40 -8.90
CA ALA A 80 17.44 -16.97 -8.27
C ALA A 80 18.73 -16.29 -8.75
N ALA A 81 18.83 -15.96 -10.04
CA ALA A 81 19.96 -15.23 -10.61
C ALA A 81 20.05 -13.77 -10.11
N ALA A 82 18.91 -13.09 -9.91
CA ALA A 82 18.85 -11.68 -9.53
C ALA A 82 18.76 -11.40 -8.00
N THR A 83 18.51 -12.42 -7.16
CA THR A 83 18.28 -12.25 -5.71
C THR A 83 19.47 -11.64 -4.97
N ARG A 84 19.30 -10.59 -4.17
CA ARG A 84 20.40 -10.00 -3.38
C ARG A 84 20.58 -10.70 -2.03
N PHE A 85 21.83 -10.93 -1.59
CA PHE A 85 22.16 -11.66 -0.35
C PHE A 85 22.47 -10.75 0.84
N ASP A 86 22.33 -9.46 0.66
CA ASP A 86 22.63 -8.36 1.57
C ASP A 86 21.40 -8.00 2.43
N ASP A 87 21.01 -8.88 3.38
CA ASP A 87 20.36 -8.58 4.68
C ASP A 87 19.81 -9.84 5.39
N LYS A 88 19.53 -9.73 6.71
CA LYS A 88 19.01 -10.81 7.60
C LYS A 88 17.71 -11.50 7.15
N THR A 89 17.03 -11.01 6.10
CA THR A 89 15.70 -11.51 5.70
C THR A 89 15.55 -11.93 4.24
N THR A 90 16.49 -11.62 3.33
CA THR A 90 16.24 -11.78 1.88
C THR A 90 16.25 -13.23 1.42
N LEU A 91 17.20 -14.05 1.90
CA LEU A 91 17.37 -15.43 1.46
C LEU A 91 16.24 -16.35 1.96
N SER A 92 15.84 -16.16 3.22
CA SER A 92 14.75 -16.90 3.84
C SER A 92 13.37 -16.52 3.26
N GLN A 93 13.15 -15.23 2.97
CA GLN A 93 11.97 -14.77 2.27
C GLN A 93 11.93 -15.27 0.81
N ALA A 94 13.06 -15.33 0.12
CA ALA A 94 13.14 -15.89 -1.23
C ALA A 94 12.72 -17.37 -1.24
N VAL A 95 13.33 -18.21 -0.40
CA VAL A 95 12.97 -19.65 -0.32
C VAL A 95 11.53 -19.86 0.15
N SER A 96 11.05 -19.07 1.11
CA SER A 96 9.65 -19.13 1.57
C SER A 96 8.64 -18.73 0.49
N THR A 97 8.98 -17.77 -0.36
CA THR A 97 8.15 -17.33 -1.49
C THR A 97 8.16 -18.37 -2.60
N LEU A 98 9.34 -18.92 -2.92
CA LEU A 98 9.54 -19.93 -3.97
C LEU A 98 8.85 -21.26 -3.66
N THR A 99 8.70 -21.64 -2.39
CA THR A 99 8.12 -22.94 -2.00
C THR A 99 6.63 -22.90 -1.67
N GLY A 100 6.03 -21.72 -1.45
CA GLY A 100 4.61 -21.57 -1.12
C GLY A 100 4.16 -22.23 0.20
N LEU A 101 5.10 -22.66 1.05
CA LEU A 101 4.81 -23.43 2.28
C LEU A 101 4.33 -22.55 3.45
N ARG A 102 4.66 -21.26 3.43
CA ARG A 102 4.30 -20.31 4.49
C ARG A 102 2.78 -20.13 4.64
N PRO A 103 1.98 -19.94 3.56
CA PRO A 103 0.53 -19.93 3.66
C PRO A 103 -0.08 -21.16 4.37
N LEU A 104 0.47 -22.36 4.16
CA LEU A 104 -0.01 -23.60 4.78
C LEU A 104 0.29 -23.63 6.30
N ALA A 105 1.48 -23.21 6.71
CA ALA A 105 1.84 -23.07 8.12
C ALA A 105 0.97 -22.00 8.83
N HIS A 106 0.72 -20.86 8.17
CA HIS A 106 -0.19 -19.82 8.68
C HIS A 106 -1.63 -20.32 8.79
N PHE A 107 -2.10 -21.09 7.81
CA PHE A 107 -3.43 -21.69 7.85
C PHE A 107 -3.57 -22.64 9.04
N GLY A 108 -2.60 -23.54 9.27
CA GLY A 108 -2.58 -24.43 10.44
C GLY A 108 -2.66 -23.66 11.77
N ALA A 109 -1.78 -22.68 11.96
CA ALA A 109 -1.76 -21.86 13.19
C ALA A 109 -3.07 -21.07 13.41
N ARG A 110 -3.69 -20.58 12.33
CA ARG A 110 -4.97 -19.88 12.38
C ARG A 110 -6.13 -20.82 12.69
N SER A 111 -6.13 -22.04 12.14
CA SER A 111 -7.16 -23.05 12.37
C SER A 111 -7.21 -23.50 13.84
N VAL A 112 -6.05 -23.70 14.49
CA VAL A 112 -5.98 -24.00 15.93
C VAL A 112 -6.54 -22.86 16.78
N ARG A 113 -6.08 -21.63 16.53
CA ARG A 113 -6.59 -20.44 17.24
C ARG A 113 -8.08 -20.21 17.02
N LEU A 114 -8.57 -20.48 15.81
CA LEU A 114 -9.98 -20.38 15.48
C LEU A 114 -10.78 -21.42 16.27
N HIS A 115 -10.35 -22.67 16.29
CA HIS A 115 -10.97 -23.73 17.08
C HIS A 115 -11.02 -23.35 18.57
N GLU A 116 -9.90 -22.95 19.19
CA GLU A 116 -9.86 -22.52 20.60
C GLU A 116 -10.83 -21.37 20.91
N ARG A 117 -10.94 -20.41 20.00
CA ARG A 117 -11.90 -19.30 20.15
C ARG A 117 -13.34 -19.78 20.02
N LEU A 118 -13.61 -20.71 19.11
CA LEU A 118 -14.94 -21.31 18.90
C LEU A 118 -15.37 -22.23 20.05
N THR A 119 -14.45 -22.84 20.81
CA THR A 119 -14.78 -23.68 21.97
C THR A 119 -14.80 -22.94 23.29
N ASN A 120 -13.91 -21.96 23.48
CA ASN A 120 -13.77 -21.28 24.78
C ASN A 120 -14.29 -19.84 24.74
N LYS A 121 -13.67 -18.96 23.97
CA LYS A 121 -13.88 -17.51 24.07
C LYS A 121 -15.30 -17.09 23.67
N TYR A 122 -15.75 -17.50 22.48
CA TYR A 122 -17.04 -17.07 21.96
C TYR A 122 -18.23 -17.75 22.64
N PRO A 123 -18.20 -19.06 22.95
CA PRO A 123 -19.27 -19.69 23.73
C PRO A 123 -19.41 -19.10 25.13
N LYS A 124 -18.28 -18.80 25.82
CA LYS A 124 -18.32 -18.16 27.14
C LYS A 124 -19.00 -16.80 27.07
N ALA A 125 -18.61 -15.94 26.12
CA ALA A 125 -19.22 -14.63 25.95
C ALA A 125 -20.73 -14.73 25.62
N ALA A 126 -21.13 -15.66 24.76
CA ALA A 126 -22.55 -15.87 24.42
C ALA A 126 -23.35 -16.46 25.62
N SER A 127 -22.72 -17.29 26.45
CA SER A 127 -23.33 -17.80 27.68
C SER A 127 -23.51 -16.71 28.74
N ASP A 128 -22.52 -15.82 28.88
CA ASP A 128 -22.61 -14.67 29.77
C ASP A 128 -23.71 -13.70 29.30
N GLU A 129 -23.78 -13.41 28.00
CA GLU A 129 -24.86 -12.60 27.39
C GLU A 129 -26.24 -13.22 27.64
N LYS A 130 -26.37 -14.53 27.47
CA LYS A 130 -27.61 -15.27 27.76
C LYS A 130 -28.05 -15.11 29.23
N LYS A 131 -27.15 -15.29 30.20
CA LYS A 131 -27.42 -15.13 31.64
C LYS A 131 -27.81 -13.70 32.02
N VAL A 132 -27.18 -12.71 31.40
CA VAL A 132 -27.53 -11.29 31.60
C VAL A 132 -28.95 -11.04 31.10
N CYS A 133 -29.32 -11.59 29.94
CA CYS A 133 -30.69 -11.47 29.42
C CYS A 133 -31.72 -12.14 30.35
N GLU A 134 -31.43 -13.32 30.90
CA GLU A 134 -32.31 -13.98 31.90
C GLU A 134 -32.53 -13.11 33.13
N THR A 135 -31.45 -12.54 33.67
CA THR A 135 -31.50 -11.68 34.86
C THR A 135 -32.30 -10.40 34.59
N ASN A 136 -32.09 -9.78 33.42
CA ASN A 136 -32.81 -8.56 33.03
C ASN A 136 -34.30 -8.84 32.80
N ALA A 137 -34.62 -9.91 32.06
CA ALA A 137 -35.99 -10.29 31.79
C ALA A 137 -36.76 -10.61 33.08
N PHE A 138 -36.10 -11.27 34.05
CA PHE A 138 -36.67 -11.50 35.39
C PHE A 138 -36.99 -10.18 36.13
N ARG A 139 -36.05 -9.23 36.18
CA ARG A 139 -36.28 -7.93 36.82
C ARG A 139 -37.39 -7.13 36.12
N GLN A 140 -37.43 -7.19 34.79
CA GLN A 140 -38.47 -6.51 34.00
C GLN A 140 -39.84 -7.13 34.24
N LEU A 141 -39.93 -8.46 34.36
CA LEU A 141 -41.16 -9.16 34.74
C LEU A 141 -41.63 -8.77 36.15
N GLN A 142 -40.72 -8.68 37.12
CA GLN A 142 -41.05 -8.17 38.46
C GLN A 142 -41.58 -6.72 38.39
N THR A 143 -40.92 -5.86 37.61
CA THR A 143 -41.37 -4.47 37.43
C THR A 143 -42.76 -4.41 36.79
N LEU A 144 -43.05 -5.28 35.82
CA LEU A 144 -44.37 -5.41 35.22
C LEU A 144 -45.41 -5.86 36.26
N GLN A 145 -45.09 -6.84 37.10
CA GLN A 145 -45.97 -7.30 38.18
C GLN A 145 -46.24 -6.21 39.22
N ASP A 146 -45.26 -5.39 39.56
CA ASP A 146 -45.45 -4.29 40.50
C ASP A 146 -46.34 -3.18 39.90
N LEU A 147 -46.14 -2.83 38.62
CA LEU A 147 -47.04 -1.90 37.91
C LEU A 147 -48.50 -2.40 37.85
N LEU A 148 -48.69 -3.72 37.76
CA LEU A 148 -50.02 -4.34 37.74
C LEU A 148 -50.70 -4.37 39.13
N LYS A 149 -49.93 -4.35 40.23
CA LYS A 149 -50.48 -4.30 41.60
C LYS A 149 -50.97 -2.91 42.00
N ASP A 150 -50.29 -1.88 41.50
CA ASP A 150 -50.50 -0.50 41.93
C ASP A 150 -51.69 0.18 41.23
N SER A 151 -52.41 -0.50 40.32
CA SER A 151 -53.49 0.10 39.52
C SER A 151 -54.72 -0.79 39.44
N GLU A 152 -55.88 -0.28 39.87
CA GLU A 152 -57.18 -0.96 39.76
C GLU A 152 -57.66 -0.99 38.29
N GLY A 153 -58.27 -2.10 37.86
CA GLY A 153 -58.89 -2.23 36.52
C GLY A 153 -57.96 -2.67 35.38
N LEU A 154 -56.70 -3.01 35.66
CA LEU A 154 -55.78 -3.58 34.67
C LEU A 154 -56.06 -5.07 34.39
N PRO A 155 -55.79 -5.55 33.16
CA PRO A 155 -55.95 -6.96 32.82
C PRO A 155 -54.86 -7.83 33.47
N ASP A 156 -55.18 -9.09 33.76
CA ASP A 156 -54.19 -10.06 34.20
C ASP A 156 -53.23 -10.41 33.04
N LEU A 157 -51.95 -10.08 33.21
CA LEU A 157 -50.88 -10.36 32.25
C LEU A 157 -50.01 -11.56 32.68
N GLY A 158 -50.54 -12.50 33.46
CA GLY A 158 -49.86 -13.74 33.85
C GLY A 158 -49.47 -14.67 32.68
N CYS A 159 -49.95 -14.38 31.47
CA CYS A 159 -49.51 -15.04 30.24
C CYS A 159 -48.08 -14.66 29.80
N VAL A 160 -47.50 -13.57 30.33
CA VAL A 160 -46.11 -13.17 30.05
C VAL A 160 -45.15 -14.11 30.76
N VAL A 161 -44.52 -14.99 30.00
CA VAL A 161 -43.53 -15.96 30.49
C VAL A 161 -42.13 -15.62 29.98
N LEU A 162 -41.12 -16.01 30.75
CA LEU A 162 -39.71 -15.89 30.36
C LEU A 162 -39.29 -17.09 29.49
N PRO A 163 -38.29 -16.91 28.60
CA PRO A 163 -37.77 -18.01 27.81
C PRO A 163 -37.06 -19.03 28.71
N GLU A 164 -37.43 -20.30 28.54
CA GLU A 164 -36.80 -21.44 29.20
C GLU A 164 -36.24 -22.43 28.17
N GLU A 165 -35.28 -23.26 28.56
CA GLU A 165 -34.64 -24.20 27.62
C GLU A 165 -35.61 -25.21 26.99
N ALA A 166 -36.61 -25.65 27.77
CA ALA A 166 -37.63 -26.62 27.33
C ALA A 166 -38.63 -26.01 26.33
N THR A 167 -38.91 -24.71 26.43
CA THR A 167 -39.94 -23.99 25.66
C THR A 167 -39.44 -22.60 25.24
N PRO A 168 -38.41 -22.50 24.37
CA PRO A 168 -37.69 -21.26 24.08
C PRO A 168 -38.52 -20.16 23.40
N ASP A 169 -39.70 -20.51 22.89
CA ASP A 169 -40.57 -19.63 22.10
C ASP A 169 -41.87 -19.24 22.82
N ALA A 170 -42.16 -19.84 23.99
CA ALA A 170 -43.41 -19.60 24.72
C ALA A 170 -43.62 -18.12 25.10
N TRP A 171 -42.54 -17.37 25.29
CA TRP A 171 -42.59 -15.93 25.58
C TRP A 171 -43.22 -15.11 24.44
N ARG A 172 -43.16 -15.57 23.17
CA ARG A 172 -43.75 -14.85 22.03
C ARG A 172 -45.27 -14.86 22.08
N ASP A 173 -45.84 -16.04 22.32
CA ASP A 173 -47.29 -16.23 22.40
C ASP A 173 -47.84 -15.53 23.66
N GLY A 174 -47.08 -15.58 24.76
CA GLY A 174 -47.36 -14.85 26.00
C GLY A 174 -47.41 -13.33 25.81
N LEU A 175 -46.39 -12.73 25.18
CA LEU A 175 -46.37 -11.29 24.90
C LEU A 175 -47.48 -10.86 23.93
N THR A 176 -47.75 -11.65 22.89
CA THR A 176 -48.83 -11.34 21.92
C THR A 176 -50.20 -11.35 22.61
N SER A 177 -50.42 -12.32 23.50
CA SER A 177 -51.62 -12.39 24.32
C SER A 177 -51.72 -11.20 25.27
N ALA A 178 -50.62 -10.81 25.91
CA ALA A 178 -50.55 -9.65 26.79
C ALA A 178 -50.85 -8.32 26.06
N GLU A 179 -50.30 -8.12 24.87
CA GLU A 179 -50.59 -6.94 24.02
C GLU A 179 -52.07 -6.87 23.65
N THR A 180 -52.69 -8.03 23.37
CA THR A 180 -54.12 -8.11 23.03
C THR A 180 -55.02 -7.78 24.22
N LEU A 181 -54.72 -8.35 25.40
CA LEU A 181 -55.44 -8.07 26.64
C LEU A 181 -55.30 -6.60 27.06
N LEU A 182 -54.09 -6.05 26.95
CA LEU A 182 -53.81 -4.65 27.26
C LEU A 182 -54.59 -3.69 26.36
N LYS A 183 -54.67 -4.00 25.06
CA LYS A 183 -55.44 -3.20 24.09
C LYS A 183 -56.94 -3.22 24.40
N ALA A 184 -57.49 -4.39 24.74
CA ALA A 184 -58.91 -4.51 25.11
C ALA A 184 -59.24 -3.68 26.37
N ALA A 185 -58.36 -3.72 27.38
CA ALA A 185 -58.54 -2.93 28.60
C ALA A 185 -58.40 -1.42 28.35
N GLU A 186 -57.48 -1.01 27.49
CA GLU A 186 -57.35 0.39 27.06
C GLU A 186 -58.59 0.87 26.30
N ASP A 187 -59.12 0.06 25.39
CA ASP A 187 -60.34 0.38 24.64
C ASP A 187 -61.55 0.57 25.58
N GLN A 188 -61.63 -0.23 26.64
CA GLN A 188 -62.65 -0.09 27.68
C GLN A 188 -62.46 1.18 28.52
N ALA A 189 -61.23 1.48 28.96
CA ALA A 189 -60.92 2.68 29.73
C ALA A 189 -61.06 3.99 28.92
N ALA A 190 -61.01 3.89 27.59
CA ALA A 190 -61.19 5.02 26.68
C ALA A 190 -62.65 5.33 26.36
N ALA A 191 -63.62 4.50 26.76
CA ALA A 191 -65.03 4.62 26.35
C ALA A 191 -65.66 5.97 26.72
N ASP A 192 -65.48 6.42 27.96
CA ASP A 192 -66.05 7.68 28.45
C ASP A 192 -65.42 8.90 27.76
N ALA A 193 -64.09 8.89 27.58
CA ALA A 193 -63.38 9.94 26.88
C ALA A 193 -63.76 10.00 25.38
N ARG A 194 -64.02 8.84 24.74
CA ARG A 194 -64.53 8.76 23.35
C ARG A 194 -65.94 9.35 23.23
N SER A 195 -66.79 9.20 24.24
CA SER A 195 -68.13 9.81 24.20
C SER A 195 -68.08 11.35 24.15
N ILE A 196 -67.03 11.96 24.72
CA ILE A 196 -66.80 13.41 24.73
C ILE A 196 -66.17 13.90 23.42
N LEU A 197 -65.08 13.25 22.97
CA LEU A 197 -64.27 13.74 21.85
C LEU A 197 -64.58 13.06 20.49
N GLY A 198 -65.35 11.97 20.50
CA GLY A 198 -65.56 11.08 19.36
C GLY A 198 -64.32 10.25 19.04
N ALA A 199 -63.30 10.90 18.49
CA ALA A 199 -62.00 10.31 18.18
C ALA A 199 -60.94 10.78 19.18
N LEU A 200 -60.31 9.84 19.88
CA LEU A 200 -59.24 10.15 20.82
C LEU A 200 -57.88 10.24 20.13
N PRO A 201 -56.99 11.16 20.56
CA PRO A 201 -55.61 11.17 20.10
C PRO A 201 -54.88 9.91 20.60
N PRO A 202 -53.96 9.34 19.80
CA PRO A 202 -53.18 8.18 20.23
C PRO A 202 -52.18 8.58 21.32
N LEU A 203 -52.42 8.14 22.56
CA LEU A 203 -51.53 8.36 23.71
C LEU A 203 -50.54 7.19 23.83
N THR A 204 -49.60 7.10 22.89
CA THR A 204 -48.67 5.95 22.80
C THR A 204 -47.32 6.20 23.43
N GLY A 205 -46.93 7.46 23.66
CA GLY A 205 -45.67 7.83 24.32
C GLY A 205 -45.77 9.02 25.27
N GLU A 206 -44.68 9.27 26.02
CA GLU A 206 -44.62 10.36 27.02
C GLU A 206 -44.82 11.76 26.42
N ALA A 207 -44.42 11.97 25.16
CA ALA A 207 -44.62 13.25 24.48
C ALA A 207 -46.11 13.51 24.20
N ASP A 208 -46.85 12.48 23.80
CA ASP A 208 -48.28 12.57 23.52
C ASP A 208 -49.08 12.80 24.82
N ILE A 209 -48.69 12.11 25.90
CA ILE A 209 -49.22 12.32 27.26
C ILE A 209 -49.05 13.79 27.68
N LYS A 210 -47.82 14.34 27.59
CA LYS A 210 -47.55 15.74 27.95
C LYS A 210 -48.32 16.74 27.08
N ARG A 211 -48.46 16.46 25.78
CA ARG A 211 -49.21 17.30 24.85
C ARG A 211 -50.71 17.31 25.19
N PHE A 212 -51.27 16.16 25.53
CA PHE A 212 -52.67 16.05 25.93
C PHE A 212 -52.93 16.70 27.30
N GLU A 213 -52.01 16.53 28.25
CA GLU A 213 -52.03 17.23 29.54
C GLU A 213 -52.03 18.76 29.36
N ALA A 214 -51.14 19.27 28.52
CA ALA A 214 -51.06 20.70 28.20
C ALA A 214 -52.35 21.20 27.53
N ALA A 215 -52.95 20.39 26.65
CA ALA A 215 -54.23 20.71 26.03
C ALA A 215 -55.34 20.82 27.08
N ILE A 216 -55.48 19.85 28.00
CA ILE A 216 -56.48 19.91 29.07
C ILE A 216 -56.31 21.19 29.91
N LYS A 217 -55.08 21.53 30.32
CA LYS A 217 -54.80 22.76 31.09
C LYS A 217 -55.11 24.04 30.30
N ALA A 218 -54.80 24.08 29.02
CA ALA A 218 -55.11 25.24 28.17
C ALA A 218 -56.62 25.42 27.96
N ALA A 219 -57.38 24.33 27.80
CA ALA A 219 -58.84 24.39 27.75
C ALA A 219 -59.44 24.88 29.08
N GLU A 220 -58.94 24.40 30.23
CA GLU A 220 -59.35 24.90 31.56
C GLU A 220 -59.17 26.41 31.69
N ASN A 221 -58.06 26.95 31.20
CA ASN A 221 -57.79 28.39 31.22
C ASN A 221 -58.75 29.19 30.31
N CYS A 222 -59.15 28.63 29.17
CA CYS A 222 -60.09 29.28 28.25
C CYS A 222 -61.51 29.39 28.81
N PHE A 223 -61.91 28.49 29.72
CA PHE A 223 -63.18 28.56 30.46
C PHE A 223 -63.06 29.30 31.80
N SER A 224 -61.92 29.94 32.09
CA SER A 224 -61.78 30.78 33.27
C SER A 224 -62.64 32.04 33.19
N ASN A 225 -63.03 32.59 34.34
CA ASN A 225 -63.85 33.81 34.41
C ASN A 225 -63.22 35.00 33.66
N ALA A 226 -61.87 35.11 33.66
CA ALA A 226 -61.17 36.16 32.93
C ALA A 226 -61.28 35.99 31.41
N ALA A 227 -61.09 34.77 30.90
CA ALA A 227 -61.20 34.46 29.48
C ALA A 227 -62.64 34.63 28.97
N LEU A 228 -63.63 34.13 29.73
CA LEU A 228 -65.05 34.27 29.37
C LEU A 228 -65.49 35.74 29.29
N LYS A 229 -65.02 36.62 30.17
CA LYS A 229 -65.31 38.07 30.09
C LYS A 229 -64.76 38.75 28.83
N GLY A 230 -63.73 38.17 28.21
CA GLY A 230 -63.12 38.69 26.99
C GLY A 230 -63.94 38.39 25.71
N LEU A 231 -64.92 37.48 25.79
CA LEU A 231 -65.67 37.02 24.62
C LEU A 231 -66.71 38.05 24.15
N PRO A 232 -66.89 38.25 22.83
CA PRO A 232 -67.85 39.22 22.28
C PRO A 232 -69.28 39.05 22.80
N SER A 233 -69.81 37.82 22.85
CA SER A 233 -71.17 37.57 23.33
C SER A 233 -71.31 37.78 24.85
N MET A 234 -70.26 37.49 25.63
CA MET A 234 -70.24 37.78 27.07
C MET A 234 -70.16 39.28 27.36
N GLN A 235 -69.39 40.04 26.56
CA GLN A 235 -69.34 41.50 26.61
C GLN A 235 -70.68 42.13 26.22
N LEU A 236 -71.35 41.56 25.20
CA LEU A 236 -72.71 41.96 24.81
C LEU A 236 -73.68 41.75 25.96
N ALA A 237 -73.70 40.55 26.56
CA ALA A 237 -74.54 40.25 27.71
C ALA A 237 -74.21 41.16 28.91
N GLN A 238 -72.93 41.46 29.16
CA GLN A 238 -72.54 42.40 30.22
C GLN A 238 -73.08 43.81 29.95
N THR A 239 -72.90 44.34 28.74
CA THR A 239 -73.35 45.68 28.36
C THR A 239 -74.87 45.82 28.49
N LEU A 240 -75.63 44.80 28.06
CA LEU A 240 -77.10 44.77 28.22
C LEU A 240 -77.51 44.80 29.70
N GLY A 241 -76.68 44.26 30.58
CA GLY A 241 -76.90 44.25 32.03
C GLY A 241 -76.54 45.54 32.77
N GLU A 242 -75.71 46.38 32.16
CA GLU A 242 -75.24 47.65 32.75
C GLU A 242 -76.15 48.84 32.38
N MET A 243 -77.21 48.60 31.62
CA MET A 243 -78.22 49.60 31.26
C MET A 243 -79.16 49.84 32.43
N SER A 244 -79.40 51.12 32.75
CA SER A 244 -80.39 51.51 33.76
C SER A 244 -81.79 51.63 33.15
N GLU A 245 -82.85 51.39 33.92
CA GLU A 245 -84.22 51.55 33.42
C GLU A 245 -84.51 52.98 32.93
N ALA A 246 -83.89 54.00 33.53
CA ALA A 246 -84.00 55.38 33.03
C ALA A 246 -83.48 55.50 31.59
N GLU A 247 -82.30 54.94 31.30
CA GLU A 247 -81.74 54.92 29.94
C GLU A 247 -82.63 54.13 28.96
N LEU A 248 -83.26 53.05 29.41
CA LEU A 248 -84.14 52.22 28.58
C LEU A 248 -85.46 52.94 28.26
N THR A 249 -86.11 53.53 29.26
CA THR A 249 -87.35 54.30 29.09
C THR A 249 -87.13 55.56 28.25
N ASP A 250 -86.02 56.28 28.45
CA ASP A 250 -85.68 57.45 27.63
C ASP A 250 -85.52 57.07 26.15
N ALA A 251 -84.82 55.97 25.87
CA ALA A 251 -84.65 55.49 24.51
C ALA A 251 -85.98 55.06 23.87
N GLU A 252 -86.85 54.37 24.62
CA GLU A 252 -88.18 53.96 24.17
C GLU A 252 -89.07 55.18 23.84
N ALA A 253 -89.09 56.19 24.71
CA ALA A 253 -89.81 57.44 24.47
C ALA A 253 -89.33 58.16 23.19
N ILE A 254 -88.02 58.16 22.92
CA ILE A 254 -87.46 58.73 21.68
C ILE A 254 -87.96 57.97 20.45
N LEU A 255 -88.02 56.64 20.50
CA LEU A 255 -88.49 55.82 19.38
C LEU A 255 -90.00 56.00 19.15
N ASP A 256 -90.78 56.07 20.22
CA ASP A 256 -92.23 56.31 20.14
C ASP A 256 -92.53 57.72 19.60
N ASP A 257 -91.74 58.72 20.00
CA ASP A 257 -91.82 60.07 19.44
C ASP A 257 -91.55 60.09 17.94
N ILE A 258 -90.54 59.34 17.47
CA ILE A 258 -90.22 59.22 16.05
C ILE A 258 -91.38 58.57 15.27
N GLU A 259 -92.00 57.53 15.81
CA GLU A 259 -93.13 56.86 15.16
C GLU A 259 -94.41 57.72 15.14
N ARG A 260 -94.64 58.50 16.21
CA ARG A 260 -95.70 59.49 16.28
C ARG A 260 -95.49 60.62 15.27
N GLU A 261 -94.26 61.11 15.15
CA GLU A 261 -93.86 62.12 14.17
C GLU A 261 -94.07 61.59 12.73
N ALA A 262 -93.66 60.35 12.46
CA ALA A 262 -93.88 59.67 11.17
C ALA A 262 -95.37 59.57 10.80
N SER A 263 -96.20 59.12 11.74
CA SER A 263 -97.65 58.96 11.54
C SER A 263 -98.33 60.30 11.25
N THR A 264 -97.89 61.36 11.93
CA THR A 264 -98.42 62.71 11.74
C THR A 264 -98.00 63.26 10.37
N LEU A 265 -96.75 63.03 9.95
CA LEU A 265 -96.24 63.42 8.64
C LEU A 265 -97.01 62.72 7.51
N VAL A 266 -97.27 61.42 7.61
CA VAL A 266 -98.00 60.65 6.59
C VAL A 266 -99.46 61.13 6.46
N THR A 267 -100.13 61.39 7.57
CA THR A 267 -101.51 61.93 7.57
C THR A 267 -101.59 63.25 6.80
N GLN A 268 -100.56 64.09 6.88
CA GLN A 268 -100.50 65.36 6.15
C GLN A 268 -100.15 65.18 4.67
N LEU A 269 -99.21 64.27 4.36
CA LEU A 269 -98.81 63.96 3.00
C LEU A 269 -99.91 63.26 2.18
N ALA A 270 -100.94 62.71 2.83
CA ALA A 270 -102.10 62.10 2.17
C ALA A 270 -102.83 63.05 1.19
N ASN A 271 -102.72 64.38 1.38
CA ASN A 271 -103.18 65.37 0.39
C ASN A 271 -101.99 66.02 -0.31
N ALA A 272 -101.53 65.41 -1.40
CA ALA A 272 -100.32 65.80 -2.13
C ALA A 272 -100.32 67.28 -2.57
N GLY A 273 -101.45 67.81 -3.03
CA GLY A 273 -101.58 69.21 -3.45
C GLY A 273 -101.43 70.17 -2.28
N ARG A 274 -102.15 69.90 -1.17
CA ARG A 274 -102.10 70.72 0.05
C ARG A 274 -100.71 70.68 0.72
N ALA A 275 -100.09 69.49 0.78
CA ALA A 275 -98.78 69.30 1.36
C ALA A 275 -97.65 69.93 0.53
N ALA A 276 -97.71 69.86 -0.81
CA ALA A 276 -96.77 70.59 -1.67
C ALA A 276 -96.87 72.11 -1.46
N ARG A 277 -98.10 72.60 -1.28
CA ARG A 277 -98.35 74.03 -1.05
C ARG A 277 -97.87 74.50 0.33
N LEU A 278 -98.09 73.71 1.39
CA LEU A 278 -97.56 73.96 2.73
C LEU A 278 -96.02 73.97 2.74
N ARG A 279 -95.37 73.02 2.05
CA ARG A 279 -93.92 72.98 1.94
C ARG A 279 -93.35 74.19 1.21
N LEU A 280 -94.00 74.64 0.13
CA LEU A 280 -93.62 75.85 -0.56
C LEU A 280 -93.70 77.07 0.38
N TYR A 281 -94.81 77.24 1.10
CA TYR A 281 -94.93 78.33 2.08
C TYR A 281 -93.96 78.20 3.24
N GLY A 282 -93.67 76.98 3.71
CA GLY A 282 -92.65 76.73 4.72
C GLY A 282 -91.25 77.08 4.26
N LEU A 283 -90.87 76.74 3.02
CA LEU A 283 -89.58 77.12 2.42
C LEU A 283 -89.48 78.64 2.26
N VAL A 284 -90.54 79.29 1.77
CA VAL A 284 -90.59 80.75 1.63
C VAL A 284 -90.55 81.44 3.00
N ALA A 285 -91.26 80.92 4.00
CA ALA A 285 -91.26 81.45 5.35
C ALA A 285 -89.90 81.26 6.05
N GLN A 286 -89.26 80.10 5.88
CA GLN A 286 -87.91 79.86 6.39
C GLN A 286 -86.87 80.75 5.71
N TRP A 287 -86.95 80.92 4.39
CA TRP A 287 -86.07 81.82 3.64
C TRP A 287 -86.27 83.27 4.06
N HIS A 288 -87.53 83.70 4.25
CA HIS A 288 -87.86 85.03 4.75
C HIS A 288 -87.34 85.24 6.17
N GLU A 289 -87.58 84.30 7.10
CA GLU A 289 -87.10 84.43 8.49
C GLU A 289 -85.56 84.45 8.55
N ALA A 290 -84.87 83.70 7.68
CA ALA A 290 -83.42 83.74 7.59
C ALA A 290 -82.89 85.08 7.03
N SER A 291 -83.63 85.71 6.11
CA SER A 291 -83.22 86.95 5.45
C SER A 291 -83.70 88.21 6.20
N HIS A 292 -84.83 88.10 6.92
CA HIS A 292 -85.54 89.18 7.60
C HIS A 292 -86.15 88.68 8.93
N PRO A 293 -85.32 88.43 9.95
CA PRO A 293 -85.76 87.81 11.21
C PRO A 293 -86.83 88.64 11.93
N GLY A 294 -87.89 87.98 12.40
CA GLY A 294 -88.96 88.59 13.19
C GLY A 294 -89.85 89.60 12.46
N GLN A 295 -89.65 89.86 11.17
CA GLN A 295 -90.50 90.76 10.39
C GLN A 295 -91.80 90.08 9.96
N ALA A 296 -92.91 90.82 9.98
CA ALA A 296 -94.20 90.33 9.52
C ALA A 296 -94.28 90.30 7.99
N PHE A 297 -95.04 89.36 7.42
CA PHE A 297 -95.27 89.25 5.98
C PHE A 297 -96.20 90.36 5.47
N THR A 298 -95.68 91.58 5.30
CA THR A 298 -96.44 92.73 4.74
C THR A 298 -96.56 92.65 3.22
N ALA A 299 -95.57 92.05 2.54
CA ALA A 299 -95.60 91.78 1.11
C ALA A 299 -95.19 90.33 0.83
N CYS A 300 -95.60 89.79 -0.32
CA CYS A 300 -95.23 88.45 -0.74
C CYS A 300 -93.70 88.38 -0.96
N PRO A 301 -92.95 87.54 -0.22
CA PRO A 301 -91.49 87.47 -0.36
C PRO A 301 -91.01 87.01 -1.75
N VAL A 302 -91.90 86.46 -2.57
CA VAL A 302 -91.57 85.91 -3.90
C VAL A 302 -91.89 86.90 -5.03
N CYS A 303 -92.98 87.67 -4.92
CA CYS A 303 -93.45 88.56 -6.00
C CYS A 303 -93.72 90.00 -5.57
N GLU A 304 -93.38 90.35 -4.33
CA GLU A 304 -93.42 91.70 -3.74
C GLU A 304 -94.81 92.36 -3.71
N ARG A 305 -95.87 91.64 -4.08
CA ARG A 305 -97.25 92.13 -3.95
C ARG A 305 -97.61 92.35 -2.48
N ASP A 306 -98.17 93.52 -2.18
CA ASP A 306 -98.68 93.86 -0.86
C ASP A 306 -99.78 92.87 -0.42
N LEU A 307 -99.62 92.31 0.79
CA LEU A 307 -100.52 91.32 1.37
C LEU A 307 -101.49 91.92 2.41
N THR A 308 -101.36 93.22 2.73
CA THR A 308 -102.13 93.89 3.79
C THR A 308 -103.59 94.25 3.45
N PRO A 309 -104.00 94.57 2.20
CA PRO A 309 -105.38 94.97 1.94
C PRO A 309 -106.33 93.74 1.84
N PRO A 310 -107.48 93.74 2.53
CA PRO A 310 -108.44 92.64 2.45
C PRO A 310 -108.99 92.48 1.03
N GLY A 311 -108.75 91.31 0.42
CA GLY A 311 -109.18 90.97 -0.94
C GLY A 311 -108.16 91.23 -2.06
N ALA A 312 -106.97 91.79 -1.76
CA ALA A 312 -105.95 92.12 -2.77
C ALA A 312 -105.30 90.88 -3.44
N VAL A 313 -105.23 89.76 -2.72
CA VAL A 313 -104.75 88.47 -3.24
C VAL A 313 -105.80 87.40 -2.95
N PRO A 314 -106.16 86.55 -3.93
CA PRO A 314 -107.08 85.44 -3.68
C PRO A 314 -106.57 84.56 -2.53
N THR A 315 -107.50 84.01 -1.75
CA THR A 315 -107.17 82.97 -0.78
C THR A 315 -106.53 81.78 -1.49
N ASP A 316 -105.59 81.12 -0.83
CA ASP A 316 -104.95 79.95 -1.39
C ASP A 316 -105.97 78.82 -1.50
N ALA A 317 -106.32 78.42 -2.72
CA ALA A 317 -107.40 77.47 -2.98
C ALA A 317 -107.17 76.08 -2.36
N LEU A 318 -105.92 75.73 -1.98
CA LEU A 318 -105.59 74.44 -1.37
C LEU A 318 -105.56 74.51 0.17
N LEU A 319 -105.25 75.69 0.74
CA LEU A 319 -105.17 75.90 2.19
C LEU A 319 -106.39 76.61 2.79
N ASP A 320 -107.23 77.21 1.94
CA ASP A 320 -108.43 77.96 2.31
C ASP A 320 -108.14 79.10 3.31
N LYS A 321 -106.96 79.72 3.16
CA LYS A 321 -106.42 80.80 4.00
C LYS A 321 -105.81 81.89 3.14
N SER A 322 -105.64 83.10 3.69
CA SER A 322 -104.87 84.14 3.00
C SER A 322 -103.40 83.74 2.90
N VAL A 323 -102.69 84.22 1.88
CA VAL A 323 -101.26 83.91 1.67
C VAL A 323 -100.40 84.37 2.85
N ALA A 324 -100.70 85.54 3.43
CA ALA A 324 -100.01 86.04 4.62
C ALA A 324 -100.21 85.12 5.84
N GLN A 325 -101.44 84.66 6.06
CA GLN A 325 -101.74 83.74 7.17
C GLN A 325 -101.14 82.36 6.94
N ALA A 326 -101.11 81.86 5.70
CA ALA A 326 -100.48 80.59 5.37
C ALA A 326 -98.94 80.63 5.54
N LEU A 327 -98.29 81.76 5.24
CA LEU A 327 -96.86 81.97 5.48
C LEU A 327 -96.54 82.07 6.98
N GLU A 328 -97.37 82.77 7.75
CA GLU A 328 -97.21 82.87 9.21
C GLU A 328 -97.45 81.53 9.92
N ASP A 329 -98.51 80.81 9.52
CA ASP A 329 -98.78 79.47 10.03
C ASP A 329 -97.63 78.50 9.66
N ALA A 330 -97.08 78.60 8.45
CA ALA A 330 -95.94 77.78 8.02
C ALA A 330 -94.64 78.14 8.75
N ARG A 331 -94.45 79.40 9.16
CA ARG A 331 -93.33 79.85 10.01
C ARG A 331 -93.39 79.22 11.40
N GLN A 332 -94.59 79.05 11.94
CA GLN A 332 -94.84 78.48 13.28
C GLN A 332 -95.02 76.95 13.27
N SER A 333 -95.11 76.34 12.09
CA SER A 333 -95.28 74.90 11.93
C SER A 333 -94.01 74.11 12.26
N ASP A 334 -94.20 72.86 12.70
CA ASP A 334 -93.08 71.94 12.96
C ASP A 334 -92.24 71.73 11.69
N LYS A 335 -90.91 71.84 11.82
CA LYS A 335 -89.96 71.65 10.71
C LYS A 335 -90.05 70.26 10.10
N ALA A 336 -90.46 69.25 10.87
CA ALA A 336 -90.71 67.90 10.37
C ALA A 336 -91.82 67.87 9.31
N MET A 337 -92.85 68.69 9.49
CA MET A 337 -94.04 68.77 8.62
C MET A 337 -93.78 69.45 7.28
N LEU A 338 -92.60 70.03 7.11
CA LEU A 338 -92.16 70.70 5.88
C LEU A 338 -91.25 69.81 5.01
N LYS A 339 -91.00 68.57 5.41
CA LYS A 339 -90.11 67.62 4.70
C LYS A 339 -90.91 66.64 3.82
N THR A 340 -90.24 66.07 2.82
CA THR A 340 -90.71 64.82 2.19
C THR A 340 -90.51 63.64 3.13
N ALA A 341 -91.25 62.54 2.90
CA ALA A 341 -91.05 61.30 3.65
C ALA A 341 -89.61 60.77 3.60
N ALA A 342 -88.92 60.92 2.44
CA ALA A 342 -87.52 60.50 2.26
C ALA A 342 -86.50 61.41 2.97
N GLU A 343 -86.71 62.73 2.95
CA GLU A 343 -85.85 63.67 3.68
C GLU A 343 -86.02 63.51 5.20
N TRP A 344 -87.25 63.27 5.65
CA TRP A 344 -87.52 62.96 7.05
C TRP A 344 -86.84 61.66 7.49
N GLU A 345 -87.00 60.57 6.72
CA GLU A 345 -86.37 59.28 7.03
C GLU A 345 -84.85 59.41 7.20
N ARG A 346 -84.17 60.08 6.26
CA ARG A 346 -82.72 60.31 6.28
C ARG A 346 -82.27 61.12 7.49
N ASP A 347 -82.93 62.25 7.75
CA ASP A 347 -82.56 63.13 8.86
C ASP A 347 -82.85 62.47 10.21
N THR A 348 -83.94 61.70 10.31
CA THR A 348 -84.30 60.93 11.49
C THR A 348 -83.28 59.83 11.77
N LYS A 349 -82.88 59.04 10.76
CA LYS A 349 -81.79 58.05 10.90
C LYS A 349 -80.49 58.72 11.36
N HIS A 350 -80.11 59.84 10.75
CA HIS A 350 -78.87 60.54 11.08
C HIS A 350 -78.88 61.11 12.51
N SER A 351 -80.01 61.67 12.95
CA SER A 351 -80.18 62.23 14.30
C SER A 351 -80.45 61.18 15.38
N LEU A 352 -80.88 59.96 15.02
CA LEU A 352 -81.16 58.88 15.96
C LEU A 352 -79.96 58.59 16.88
N ARG A 353 -78.75 58.62 16.30
CA ARG A 353 -77.50 58.37 17.03
C ARG A 353 -77.19 59.42 18.08
N SER A 354 -77.57 60.69 17.86
CA SER A 354 -77.36 61.76 18.85
C SER A 354 -78.47 61.81 19.89
N ARG A 355 -79.68 61.36 19.55
CA ARG A 355 -80.85 61.33 20.44
C ARG A 355 -80.79 60.16 21.45
N ILE A 356 -80.37 58.96 21.03
CA ILE A 356 -80.38 57.77 21.89
C ILE A 356 -79.20 57.78 22.91
N PRO A 357 -79.40 57.23 24.14
CA PRO A 357 -78.34 57.04 25.14
C PRO A 357 -77.11 56.29 24.64
N VAL A 358 -75.93 56.69 25.13
CA VAL A 358 -74.61 56.24 24.61
C VAL A 358 -74.48 54.72 24.53
N LYS A 359 -74.94 53.99 25.56
CA LYS A 359 -74.85 52.51 25.63
C LYS A 359 -75.70 51.80 24.59
N LEU A 360 -76.74 52.44 24.06
CA LEU A 360 -77.66 51.85 23.08
C LEU A 360 -77.28 52.19 21.63
N ARG A 361 -76.42 53.19 21.41
CA ARG A 361 -76.07 53.68 20.06
C ARG A 361 -75.48 52.61 19.15
N ARG A 362 -74.74 51.64 19.70
CA ARG A 362 -74.14 50.57 18.89
C ARG A 362 -75.19 49.70 18.18
N PHE A 363 -76.37 49.54 18.79
CA PHE A 363 -77.46 48.71 18.27
C PHE A 363 -78.29 49.38 17.17
N ILE A 364 -77.91 50.60 16.77
CA ILE A 364 -78.40 51.25 15.56
C ILE A 364 -77.82 50.55 14.32
N ASP A 365 -76.56 50.13 14.42
CA ASP A 365 -75.78 49.55 13.31
C ASP A 365 -75.51 48.05 13.51
N GLU A 366 -75.44 47.57 14.77
CA GLU A 366 -75.17 46.16 15.10
C GLU A 366 -76.44 45.30 15.13
N VAL A 367 -76.30 44.07 14.63
CA VAL A 367 -77.34 43.04 14.73
C VAL A 367 -77.45 42.57 16.17
N VAL A 368 -78.64 42.72 16.75
CA VAL A 368 -78.97 42.22 18.09
C VAL A 368 -79.55 40.81 17.95
N PRO A 369 -78.99 39.79 18.65
CA PRO A 369 -79.54 38.45 18.70
C PRO A 369 -81.01 38.45 19.13
N ASP A 370 -81.76 37.43 18.74
CA ASP A 370 -83.17 37.40 19.08
C ASP A 370 -83.35 37.17 20.58
N ASP A 371 -82.65 36.23 21.21
CA ASP A 371 -82.80 35.88 22.63
C ASP A 371 -81.47 35.79 23.41
N LEU A 372 -81.57 35.71 24.74
CA LEU A 372 -80.43 35.66 25.64
C LEU A 372 -79.73 34.28 25.66
N ALA A 373 -80.45 33.19 25.38
CA ALA A 373 -79.88 31.85 25.30
C ALA A 373 -78.90 31.75 24.13
N SER A 374 -79.27 32.28 22.97
CA SER A 374 -78.41 32.39 21.77
C SER A 374 -77.11 33.15 22.05
N VAL A 375 -77.14 34.16 22.92
CA VAL A 375 -75.94 34.93 23.32
C VAL A 375 -75.00 34.05 24.16
N TYR A 376 -75.51 33.39 25.19
CA TYR A 376 -74.68 32.55 26.07
C TYR A 376 -74.25 31.23 25.42
N GLU A 377 -75.07 30.65 24.55
CA GLU A 377 -74.72 29.50 23.69
C GLU A 377 -73.59 29.89 22.73
N SER A 378 -73.70 31.04 22.06
CA SER A 378 -72.63 31.54 21.19
C SER A 378 -71.32 31.76 21.96
N ALA A 379 -71.38 32.29 23.18
CA ALA A 379 -70.21 32.44 24.02
C ALA A 379 -69.57 31.08 24.37
N LEU A 380 -70.34 30.16 24.96
CA LEU A 380 -69.82 28.95 25.59
C LEU A 380 -69.58 27.80 24.62
N ALA A 381 -70.40 27.65 23.57
CA ALA A 381 -70.35 26.55 22.62
C ALA A 381 -69.66 26.89 21.29
N LEU A 382 -69.41 28.18 21.02
CA LEU A 382 -68.80 28.62 19.76
C LEU A 382 -67.56 29.51 19.94
N GLU A 383 -67.69 30.66 20.60
CA GLU A 383 -66.61 31.67 20.70
C GLU A 383 -65.39 31.15 21.48
N VAL A 384 -65.59 30.45 22.63
CA VAL A 384 -64.47 29.85 23.38
C VAL A 384 -63.64 28.90 22.51
N PHE A 385 -64.30 28.09 21.69
CA PHE A 385 -63.65 27.10 20.83
C PHE A 385 -62.96 27.71 19.59
N GLN A 386 -63.24 28.99 19.30
CA GLN A 386 -62.58 29.78 18.26
C GLN A 386 -61.38 30.59 18.76
N LEU A 387 -61.17 30.67 20.08
CA LEU A 387 -59.96 31.29 20.63
C LEU A 387 -58.69 30.59 20.08
N SER A 388 -57.67 31.39 19.74
CA SER A 388 -56.38 30.88 19.26
C SER A 388 -55.69 29.97 20.27
N ASP A 389 -55.93 30.22 21.56
CA ASP A 389 -55.34 29.46 22.67
C ASP A 389 -56.12 28.18 22.97
N PHE A 390 -57.31 27.99 22.38
CA PHE A 390 -58.11 26.80 22.59
C PHE A 390 -57.50 25.60 21.84
N PRO A 391 -57.17 24.50 22.53
CA PRO A 391 -56.52 23.35 21.92
C PRO A 391 -57.37 22.69 20.85
N HIS A 392 -56.82 22.53 19.64
CA HIS A 392 -57.50 21.85 18.54
C HIS A 392 -57.99 20.43 18.91
N LEU A 393 -57.21 19.70 19.73
CA LEU A 393 -57.53 18.34 20.16
C LEU A 393 -58.86 18.23 20.94
N LEU A 394 -59.30 19.32 21.57
CA LEU A 394 -60.48 19.33 22.44
C LEU A 394 -61.67 20.05 21.80
N LYS A 395 -61.55 20.54 20.57
CA LYS A 395 -62.65 21.20 19.84
C LYS A 395 -63.92 20.36 19.68
N PRO A 396 -63.87 19.02 19.54
CA PRO A 396 -65.08 18.21 19.49
C PRO A 396 -66.00 18.33 20.72
N MET A 397 -65.47 18.76 21.88
CA MET A 397 -66.28 19.06 23.08
C MET A 397 -67.34 20.14 22.84
N ALA A 398 -67.22 20.95 21.78
CA ALA A 398 -68.23 21.97 21.46
C ALA A 398 -69.63 21.35 21.30
N ILE A 399 -69.73 20.12 20.78
CA ILE A 399 -71.01 19.43 20.55
C ILE A 399 -71.70 19.10 21.87
N SER A 400 -70.96 18.58 22.86
CA SER A 400 -71.52 18.30 24.17
C SER A 400 -71.88 19.59 24.92
N VAL A 401 -71.03 20.62 24.82
CA VAL A 401 -71.26 21.92 25.47
C VAL A 401 -72.47 22.66 24.89
N ASP A 402 -72.70 22.57 23.58
CA ASP A 402 -73.92 23.06 22.92
C ASP A 402 -75.19 22.41 23.50
N GLY A 403 -75.18 21.09 23.66
CA GLY A 403 -76.27 20.34 24.29
C GLY A 403 -76.54 20.77 25.74
N LEU A 404 -75.48 21.00 26.52
CA LEU A 404 -75.60 21.53 27.89
C LEU A 404 -76.20 22.93 27.92
N CYS A 405 -75.80 23.81 26.99
CA CYS A 405 -76.37 25.15 26.89
C CYS A 405 -77.88 25.07 26.61
N LYS A 406 -78.30 24.26 25.62
CA LYS A 406 -79.72 24.07 25.29
C LYS A 406 -80.51 23.49 26.48
N ALA A 407 -79.94 22.55 27.21
CA ALA A 407 -80.58 21.98 28.40
C ALA A 407 -80.73 23.02 29.52
N ALA A 408 -79.68 23.81 29.80
CA ALA A 408 -79.71 24.85 30.82
C ALA A 408 -80.75 25.95 30.51
N TRP A 409 -80.88 26.32 29.24
CA TRP A 409 -81.81 27.36 28.78
C TRP A 409 -83.24 26.85 28.48
N SER A 410 -83.48 25.54 28.48
CA SER A 410 -84.82 24.96 28.28
C SER A 410 -85.86 25.41 29.31
N LYS A 411 -85.41 25.81 30.50
CA LYS A 411 -86.24 26.29 31.62
C LYS A 411 -86.30 27.82 31.70
N ALA A 412 -85.88 28.52 30.64
CA ALA A 412 -85.87 29.98 30.63
C ALA A 412 -87.29 30.56 30.80
N PRO A 413 -87.46 31.63 31.59
CA PRO A 413 -88.75 32.32 31.74
C PRO A 413 -89.32 32.75 30.38
N ILE A 414 -90.64 32.63 30.21
CA ILE A 414 -91.31 33.04 28.96
C ILE A 414 -91.04 34.53 28.71
N ARG A 415 -90.61 34.85 27.50
CA ARG A 415 -90.35 36.21 27.07
C ARG A 415 -91.57 36.80 26.36
N GLU A 416 -91.79 38.09 26.55
CA GLU A 416 -92.72 38.85 25.71
C GLU A 416 -92.27 38.86 24.24
N PRO A 417 -93.22 38.91 23.28
CA PRO A 417 -92.90 39.01 21.86
C PRO A 417 -92.01 40.22 21.59
N LEU A 418 -91.01 40.05 20.72
CA LEU A 418 -90.13 41.14 20.33
C LEU A 418 -90.95 42.30 19.75
N PRO A 419 -90.81 43.53 20.28
CA PRO A 419 -91.58 44.67 19.81
C PRO A 419 -91.26 44.95 18.33
N GLY A 420 -92.32 45.15 17.55
CA GLY A 420 -92.26 45.49 16.13
C GLY A 420 -91.79 46.93 15.89
N VAL A 421 -91.76 47.35 14.64
CA VAL A 421 -91.57 48.75 14.25
C VAL A 421 -92.87 49.25 13.66
N THR A 422 -93.41 50.33 14.20
CA THR A 422 -94.72 50.91 13.86
C THR A 422 -94.53 52.18 13.04
N LEU A 423 -93.68 52.10 12.02
CA LEU A 423 -93.55 53.15 11.00
C LEU A 423 -94.53 52.87 9.85
N PRO A 424 -95.32 53.88 9.39
CA PRO A 424 -96.19 53.72 8.23
C PRO A 424 -95.45 53.21 6.99
N GLU A 425 -96.13 52.46 6.12
CA GLU A 425 -95.53 51.89 4.89
C GLU A 425 -95.11 53.00 3.90
N GLU A 426 -95.78 54.15 3.96
CA GLU A 426 -95.56 55.33 3.11
C GLU A 426 -94.23 56.04 3.41
N ILE A 427 -93.62 55.79 4.57
CA ILE A 427 -92.25 56.23 4.86
C ILE A 427 -91.30 55.26 4.13
N PRO A 428 -90.42 55.74 3.23
CA PRO A 428 -89.41 54.88 2.63
C PRO A 428 -88.45 54.32 3.70
N ASP A 429 -87.73 53.25 3.37
CA ASP A 429 -86.69 52.67 4.26
C ASP A 429 -85.34 52.62 3.53
N ASN A 430 -85.04 53.69 2.78
CA ASN A 430 -83.83 53.79 1.97
C ASN A 430 -82.56 53.84 2.83
N GLU A 431 -82.66 54.38 4.04
CA GLU A 431 -81.55 54.52 4.99
C GLU A 431 -81.61 53.42 6.07
N SER A 432 -82.50 52.43 5.93
CA SER A 432 -82.70 51.32 6.89
C SER A 432 -83.09 51.80 8.29
N LEU A 433 -83.90 52.87 8.40
CA LEU A 433 -84.39 53.38 9.67
C LEU A 433 -85.18 52.32 10.43
N ARG A 434 -86.00 51.50 9.75
CA ARG A 434 -86.75 50.40 10.38
C ARG A 434 -85.81 49.38 11.02
N ALA A 435 -84.69 49.04 10.38
CA ALA A 435 -83.72 48.12 10.94
C ALA A 435 -83.04 48.68 12.20
N ALA A 436 -82.71 49.97 12.20
CA ALA A 436 -82.11 50.66 13.35
C ALA A 436 -83.07 50.72 14.55
N ILE A 437 -84.33 51.12 14.33
CA ILE A 437 -85.36 51.12 15.38
C ILE A 437 -85.56 49.71 15.94
N ARG A 438 -85.63 48.70 15.05
CA ARG A 438 -85.76 47.29 15.44
C ARG A 438 -84.57 46.81 16.29
N GLY A 439 -83.35 47.16 15.91
CA GLY A 439 -82.13 46.81 16.65
C GLY A 439 -82.13 47.39 18.07
N VAL A 440 -82.44 48.68 18.21
CA VAL A 440 -82.52 49.35 19.52
C VAL A 440 -83.66 48.77 20.37
N ARG A 441 -84.86 48.58 19.81
CA ARG A 441 -86.01 47.98 20.55
C ARG A 441 -85.70 46.56 21.03
N ARG A 442 -85.01 45.76 20.23
CA ARG A 442 -84.54 44.42 20.62
C ARG A 442 -83.54 44.48 21.77
N ALA A 443 -82.56 45.40 21.71
CA ALA A 443 -81.61 45.59 22.79
C ALA A 443 -82.29 46.01 24.10
N ILE A 444 -83.28 46.91 24.04
CA ILE A 444 -84.09 47.32 25.20
C ILE A 444 -84.83 46.11 25.80
N ALA A 445 -85.54 45.35 24.97
CA ALA A 445 -86.28 44.17 25.43
C ALA A 445 -85.37 43.10 26.05
N LEU A 446 -84.19 42.86 25.47
CA LEU A 446 -83.20 41.95 26.02
C LEU A 446 -82.55 42.46 27.31
N ALA A 447 -82.26 43.75 27.40
CA ALA A 447 -81.71 44.37 28.61
C ALA A 447 -82.68 44.22 29.79
N ARG A 448 -83.98 44.53 29.58
CA ARG A 448 -85.03 44.33 30.60
C ARG A 448 -85.20 42.86 30.98
N TYR A 449 -85.22 41.96 30.00
CA TYR A 449 -85.34 40.52 30.25
C TYR A 449 -84.15 40.00 31.07
N ARG A 450 -82.93 40.39 30.70
CA ARG A 450 -81.71 40.01 31.43
C ARG A 450 -81.66 40.61 32.84
N ALA A 451 -82.10 41.86 33.04
CA ALA A 451 -82.14 42.49 34.35
C ALA A 451 -83.13 41.77 35.29
N THR A 452 -84.33 41.48 34.79
CA THR A 452 -85.39 40.76 35.53
C THR A 452 -84.99 39.32 35.88
N HIS A 453 -84.21 38.65 35.01
CA HIS A 453 -83.85 37.24 35.16
C HIS A 453 -82.34 37.02 35.36
N ALA A 454 -81.63 37.97 35.96
CA ALA A 454 -80.18 37.92 36.13
C ALA A 454 -79.70 36.69 36.93
N GLU A 455 -80.44 36.31 37.98
CA GLU A 455 -80.12 35.12 38.79
C GLU A 455 -80.29 33.82 37.99
N PHE A 456 -81.32 33.72 37.15
CA PHE A 456 -81.50 32.57 36.26
C PHE A 456 -80.36 32.47 35.25
N ALA A 457 -80.02 33.58 34.56
CA ALA A 457 -78.94 33.60 33.58
C ALA A 457 -77.60 33.20 34.22
N ARG A 458 -77.32 33.68 35.43
CA ARG A 458 -76.13 33.30 36.21
C ARG A 458 -76.14 31.81 36.57
N ALA A 459 -77.28 31.28 37.03
CA ALA A 459 -77.43 29.87 37.38
C ALA A 459 -77.24 28.98 36.13
N ALA A 460 -77.87 29.32 35.00
CA ALA A 460 -77.77 28.57 33.74
C ALA A 460 -76.30 28.47 33.24
N ILE A 461 -75.54 29.57 33.30
CA ILE A 461 -74.11 29.56 32.94
C ILE A 461 -73.31 28.67 33.91
N LEU A 462 -73.58 28.78 35.21
CA LEU A 462 -72.89 27.97 36.21
C LEU A 462 -73.17 26.48 36.00
N THR A 463 -74.42 26.08 35.76
CA THR A 463 -74.80 24.69 35.49
C THR A 463 -74.08 24.08 34.28
N VAL A 464 -73.72 24.87 33.27
CA VAL A 464 -72.92 24.40 32.13
C VAL A 464 -71.44 24.27 32.50
N LEU A 465 -70.90 25.24 33.26
CA LEU A 465 -69.48 25.28 33.60
C LEU A 465 -69.08 24.26 34.68
N ARG A 466 -69.89 24.12 35.73
CA ARG A 466 -69.58 23.31 36.91
C ARG A 466 -70.83 22.98 37.74
N THR A 467 -70.76 21.85 38.45
CA THR A 467 -71.66 21.53 39.55
C THR A 467 -70.86 21.06 40.77
N ASP A 468 -71.48 21.15 41.95
CA ASP A 468 -70.96 20.58 43.19
C ASP A 468 -71.55 19.17 43.47
N ASP A 469 -72.53 18.75 42.67
CA ASP A 469 -73.12 17.41 42.72
C ASP A 469 -72.22 16.36 42.08
N ASP A 470 -72.39 15.10 42.48
CA ASP A 470 -71.69 13.97 41.87
C ASP A 470 -72.26 13.66 40.47
N GLU A 471 -71.46 13.95 39.45
CA GLU A 471 -71.84 13.74 38.03
C GLU A 471 -71.59 12.31 37.53
N THR A 472 -71.13 11.39 38.38
CA THR A 472 -70.79 10.02 37.97
C THR A 472 -71.98 9.25 37.41
N ALA A 473 -73.20 9.57 37.84
CA ALA A 473 -74.44 8.98 37.33
C ALA A 473 -74.83 9.45 35.91
N ASN A 474 -74.28 10.58 35.44
CA ASN A 474 -74.54 11.12 34.10
C ASN A 474 -73.53 10.54 33.09
N ALA A 475 -73.97 10.39 31.84
CA ALA A 475 -73.09 10.04 30.73
C ALA A 475 -71.96 11.09 30.61
N ALA A 476 -70.75 10.66 30.27
CA ALA A 476 -69.56 11.53 30.33
C ALA A 476 -69.68 12.79 29.45
N ASN A 477 -70.37 12.72 28.31
CA ASN A 477 -70.69 13.84 27.42
C ASN A 477 -71.85 14.74 27.89
N GLU A 478 -72.59 14.34 28.92
CA GLU A 478 -73.67 15.12 29.55
C GLU A 478 -73.23 15.80 30.85
N ARG A 479 -71.98 15.58 31.28
CA ARG A 479 -71.39 16.27 32.43
C ARG A 479 -71.05 17.71 32.11
N THR A 480 -70.97 18.56 33.12
CA THR A 480 -70.48 19.94 33.01
C THR A 480 -69.10 20.00 32.34
N ILE A 481 -68.70 21.18 31.85
CA ILE A 481 -67.37 21.36 31.24
C ILE A 481 -66.26 20.89 32.18
N LYS A 482 -66.36 21.22 33.48
CA LYS A 482 -65.41 20.72 34.49
C LYS A 482 -65.46 19.19 34.63
N GLY A 483 -66.64 18.59 34.66
CA GLY A 483 -66.81 17.14 34.72
C GLY A 483 -66.23 16.41 33.51
N GLN A 484 -66.42 16.95 32.30
CA GLN A 484 -65.82 16.42 31.06
C GLN A 484 -64.28 16.49 31.10
N LEU A 485 -63.71 17.60 31.55
CA LEU A 485 -62.25 17.74 31.69
C LEU A 485 -61.66 16.80 32.75
N VAL A 486 -62.41 16.49 33.81
CA VAL A 486 -62.03 15.46 34.81
C VAL A 486 -62.02 14.06 34.18
N VAL A 487 -63.00 13.71 33.35
CA VAL A 487 -63.01 12.43 32.61
C VAL A 487 -61.79 12.32 31.69
N LEU A 488 -61.47 13.39 30.95
CA LEU A 488 -60.29 13.40 30.06
C LEU A 488 -58.98 13.31 30.84
N ARG A 489 -58.91 13.88 32.05
CA ARG A 489 -57.76 13.77 32.95
C ARG A 489 -57.60 12.36 33.54
N SER A 490 -58.70 11.73 33.96
CA SER A 490 -58.69 10.33 34.38
C SER A 490 -58.22 9.41 33.25
N HIS A 491 -58.69 9.63 32.02
CA HIS A 491 -58.20 8.91 30.84
C HIS A 491 -56.69 9.10 30.62
N LEU A 492 -56.17 10.31 30.80
CA LEU A 492 -54.73 10.60 30.71
C LEU A 492 -53.91 9.83 31.77
N GLU A 493 -54.38 9.76 33.01
CA GLU A 493 -53.71 9.02 34.09
C GLU A 493 -53.66 7.52 33.75
N VAL A 494 -54.79 6.96 33.33
CA VAL A 494 -54.89 5.57 32.91
C VAL A 494 -53.99 5.28 31.69
N ALA A 495 -54.02 6.15 30.67
CA ALA A 495 -53.16 6.03 29.49
C ALA A 495 -51.66 6.09 29.86
N THR A 496 -51.28 6.86 30.89
CA THR A 496 -49.90 6.92 31.39
C THR A 496 -49.45 5.57 31.94
N THR A 497 -50.31 4.89 32.71
CA THR A 497 -50.06 3.53 33.20
C THR A 497 -49.94 2.53 32.04
N PHE A 498 -50.85 2.59 31.06
CA PHE A 498 -50.80 1.74 29.86
C PHE A 498 -49.49 1.93 29.05
N VAL A 499 -49.01 3.15 28.89
CA VAL A 499 -47.71 3.45 28.25
C VAL A 499 -46.55 2.86 29.05
N GLY A 500 -46.58 2.95 30.39
CA GLY A 500 -45.60 2.33 31.28
C GLY A 500 -45.54 0.81 31.11
N ILE A 501 -46.71 0.15 31.03
CA ILE A 501 -46.83 -1.30 30.82
C ILE A 501 -46.32 -1.71 29.43
N ARG A 502 -46.72 -1.01 28.36
CA ARG A 502 -46.20 -1.30 27.00
C ARG A 502 -44.69 -1.17 26.93
N ARG A 503 -44.12 -0.16 27.60
CA ARG A 503 -42.66 0.01 27.68
C ARG A 503 -42.01 -1.20 28.34
N GLN A 504 -42.58 -1.72 29.43
CA GLN A 504 -42.05 -2.92 30.08
C GLN A 504 -42.19 -4.17 29.21
N LEU A 505 -43.35 -4.38 28.57
CA LEU A 505 -43.55 -5.50 27.63
C LEU A 505 -42.54 -5.45 26.47
N ALA A 506 -42.26 -4.26 25.93
CA ALA A 506 -41.24 -4.07 24.88
C ALA A 506 -39.81 -4.35 25.38
N GLN A 507 -39.48 -3.98 26.62
CA GLN A 507 -38.20 -4.30 27.24
C GLN A 507 -38.02 -5.80 27.48
N ILE A 508 -39.07 -6.49 27.95
CA ILE A 508 -39.10 -7.95 28.09
C ILE A 508 -38.90 -8.60 26.73
N LYS A 509 -39.60 -8.13 25.69
CA LYS A 509 -39.44 -8.60 24.30
C LYS A 509 -38.00 -8.54 23.83
N ASP A 510 -37.33 -7.40 23.98
CA ASP A 510 -35.93 -7.22 23.55
C ASP A 510 -34.98 -8.16 24.33
N SER A 511 -35.16 -8.29 25.65
CA SER A 511 -34.38 -9.22 26.48
C SER A 511 -34.57 -10.67 26.03
N CYS A 512 -35.81 -11.10 25.76
CA CYS A 512 -36.13 -12.46 25.31
C CYS A 512 -35.62 -12.76 23.89
N GLU A 513 -35.70 -11.79 22.96
CA GLU A 513 -35.12 -11.92 21.62
C GLU A 513 -33.60 -12.05 21.66
N ARG A 514 -32.93 -11.23 22.48
CA ARG A 514 -31.47 -11.32 22.67
C ARG A 514 -31.07 -12.65 23.29
N TRP A 515 -31.84 -13.14 24.27
CA TRP A 515 -31.65 -14.47 24.83
C TRP A 515 -31.73 -15.57 23.75
N SER A 516 -32.77 -15.55 22.90
CA SER A 516 -32.96 -16.54 21.84
C SER A 516 -31.84 -16.49 20.79
N LYS A 517 -31.38 -15.29 20.43
CA LYS A 517 -30.21 -15.08 19.55
C LYS A 517 -28.93 -15.62 20.19
N ALA A 518 -28.71 -15.37 21.49
CA ALA A 518 -27.54 -15.87 22.22
C ALA A 518 -27.53 -17.40 22.29
N ARG A 519 -28.67 -18.04 22.58
CA ARG A 519 -28.81 -19.51 22.54
C ARG A 519 -28.49 -20.08 21.15
N THR A 520 -29.13 -19.55 20.11
CA THR A 520 -28.90 -19.99 18.72
C THR A 520 -27.43 -19.82 18.32
N ARG A 521 -26.78 -18.74 18.81
CA ARG A 521 -25.36 -18.49 18.60
C ARG A 521 -24.49 -19.53 19.28
N ILE A 522 -24.80 -19.96 20.49
CA ILE A 522 -24.09 -21.05 21.19
C ILE A 522 -24.16 -22.35 20.37
N GLU A 523 -25.35 -22.72 19.88
CA GLU A 523 -25.54 -23.90 19.03
C GLU A 523 -24.73 -23.82 17.73
N LYS A 524 -24.75 -22.67 17.05
CA LYS A 524 -23.96 -22.43 15.82
C LYS A 524 -22.45 -22.47 16.09
N LEU A 525 -21.99 -21.89 17.21
CA LEU A 525 -20.59 -21.92 17.62
C LEU A 525 -20.13 -23.36 17.90
N ALA A 526 -20.96 -24.18 18.57
CA ALA A 526 -20.66 -25.59 18.79
C ALA A 526 -20.57 -26.39 17.48
N ARG A 527 -21.49 -26.15 16.53
CA ARG A 527 -21.44 -26.75 15.19
C ARG A 527 -20.19 -26.31 14.41
N ALA A 528 -19.82 -25.03 14.48
CA ALA A 528 -18.63 -24.50 13.84
C ALA A 528 -17.34 -25.07 14.46
N ALA A 529 -17.29 -25.19 15.79
CA ALA A 529 -16.17 -25.84 16.49
C ALA A 529 -15.98 -27.28 16.01
N LYS A 530 -17.07 -28.06 15.94
CA LYS A 530 -17.03 -29.45 15.44
C LYS A 530 -16.59 -29.55 13.98
N ALA A 531 -16.97 -28.59 13.13
CA ALA A 531 -16.55 -28.58 11.73
C ALA A 531 -15.06 -28.22 11.57
N VAL A 532 -14.50 -27.39 12.46
CA VAL A 532 -13.10 -26.96 12.43
C VAL A 532 -12.17 -27.94 13.18
N GLU A 533 -12.71 -28.79 14.05
CA GLU A 533 -11.96 -29.76 14.86
C GLU A 533 -10.99 -30.65 14.07
N PRO A 534 -11.33 -31.21 12.89
CA PRO A 534 -10.37 -31.98 12.09
C PRO A 534 -9.12 -31.20 11.67
N PHE A 535 -9.18 -29.87 11.62
CA PHE A 535 -8.03 -29.02 11.26
C PHE A 535 -7.05 -28.79 12.42
N LYS A 536 -7.30 -29.35 13.61
CA LYS A 536 -6.34 -29.31 14.74
C LYS A 536 -5.05 -30.06 14.46
N GLU A 537 -5.15 -31.17 13.73
CA GLU A 537 -4.02 -32.02 13.35
C GLU A 537 -3.31 -31.50 12.09
N PHE A 538 -3.90 -30.51 11.41
CA PHE A 538 -3.35 -29.92 10.19
C PHE A 538 -1.95 -29.30 10.37
N PRO A 539 -1.63 -28.57 11.46
CA PRO A 539 -0.26 -28.07 11.68
C PRO A 539 0.76 -29.19 11.77
N ASP A 540 0.44 -30.30 12.44
CA ASP A 540 1.35 -31.43 12.60
C ASP A 540 1.52 -32.20 11.28
N LEU A 541 0.44 -32.38 10.52
CA LEU A 541 0.48 -32.94 9.17
C LEU A 541 1.30 -32.06 8.21
N VAL A 542 1.10 -30.74 8.24
CA VAL A 542 1.90 -29.79 7.45
C VAL A 542 3.35 -29.82 7.91
N HIS A 543 3.63 -29.84 9.21
CA HIS A 543 4.99 -29.89 9.74
C HIS A 543 5.72 -31.16 9.28
N ASN A 544 5.08 -32.33 9.40
CA ASN A 544 5.66 -33.60 8.97
C ASN A 544 5.84 -33.67 7.45
N GLN A 545 4.86 -33.20 6.67
CA GLN A 545 4.94 -33.18 5.20
C GLN A 545 5.97 -32.17 4.69
N VAL A 546 6.10 -31.01 5.35
CA VAL A 546 7.11 -29.99 5.06
C VAL A 546 8.49 -30.49 5.46
N ALA A 547 8.66 -31.12 6.62
CA ALA A 547 9.95 -31.68 7.05
C ALA A 547 10.45 -32.77 6.09
N GLY A 548 9.56 -33.67 5.64
CA GLY A 548 9.89 -34.66 4.61
C GLY A 548 10.27 -34.01 3.28
N LEU A 549 9.47 -33.05 2.80
CA LEU A 549 9.75 -32.32 1.56
C LEU A 549 11.08 -31.54 1.61
N VAL A 550 11.38 -30.90 2.73
CA VAL A 550 12.62 -30.15 2.94
C VAL A 550 13.83 -31.07 2.90
N THR A 551 13.72 -32.27 3.49
CA THR A 551 14.78 -33.27 3.45
C THR A 551 15.04 -33.75 2.01
N ASP A 552 13.98 -34.10 1.27
CA ASP A 552 14.06 -34.51 -0.14
C ASP A 552 14.68 -33.41 -1.03
N LEU A 553 14.24 -32.17 -0.85
CA LEU A 553 14.74 -31.01 -1.61
C LEU A 553 16.20 -30.71 -1.25
N GLN A 554 16.58 -30.84 0.02
CA GLN A 554 17.95 -30.61 0.46
C GLN A 554 18.92 -31.63 -0.15
N GLU A 555 18.55 -32.91 -0.19
CA GLU A 555 19.38 -33.96 -0.79
C GLU A 555 19.62 -33.67 -2.29
N LYS A 556 18.54 -33.41 -3.04
CA LYS A 556 18.60 -33.08 -4.47
C LYS A 556 19.37 -31.78 -4.75
N ALA A 557 19.16 -30.74 -3.95
CA ALA A 557 19.86 -29.46 -4.11
C ALA A 557 21.36 -29.59 -3.78
N THR A 558 21.72 -30.43 -2.81
CA THR A 558 23.14 -30.72 -2.51
C THR A 558 23.82 -31.44 -3.68
N ALA A 559 23.12 -32.35 -4.35
CA ALA A 559 23.65 -33.04 -5.52
C ALA A 559 23.89 -32.07 -6.70
N TRP A 560 22.94 -31.18 -7.00
CA TRP A 560 23.09 -30.19 -8.07
C TRP A 560 24.17 -29.14 -7.78
N SER A 561 24.22 -28.62 -6.55
CA SER A 561 25.19 -27.59 -6.18
C SER A 561 26.63 -28.07 -6.24
N ARG A 562 26.91 -29.34 -5.88
CA ARG A 562 28.23 -29.95 -6.04
C ARG A 562 28.70 -30.06 -7.50
N ARG A 563 27.77 -30.04 -8.46
CA ARG A 563 28.09 -30.02 -9.90
C ARG A 563 28.35 -28.61 -10.41
N MET A 564 27.62 -27.63 -9.89
CA MET A 564 27.72 -26.23 -10.31
C MET A 564 28.87 -25.47 -9.64
N TYR A 565 29.25 -25.85 -8.42
CA TYR A 565 30.21 -25.10 -7.61
C TYR A 565 31.21 -25.99 -6.88
N ARG A 566 32.47 -25.59 -6.95
CA ARG A 566 33.57 -26.16 -6.20
C ARG A 566 34.33 -25.04 -5.48
N ALA A 567 34.60 -25.24 -4.20
CA ALA A 567 35.36 -24.28 -3.42
C ALA A 567 36.84 -24.25 -3.84
N HIS A 568 37.42 -23.04 -3.88
CA HIS A 568 38.81 -22.80 -4.30
C HIS A 568 39.86 -23.20 -3.23
N PHE A 569 39.46 -23.49 -2.00
CA PHE A 569 40.36 -23.85 -0.90
C PHE A 569 39.75 -24.95 -0.01
N ILE A 570 40.58 -25.88 0.47
CA ILE A 570 40.17 -27.08 1.24
C ILE A 570 39.48 -26.73 2.57
N GLN A 571 39.71 -25.53 3.10
CA GLN A 571 39.13 -25.06 4.37
C GLN A 571 37.84 -24.25 4.20
N ALA A 572 37.26 -24.15 3.00
CA ALA A 572 36.05 -23.38 2.78
C ALA A 572 34.85 -23.98 3.55
N PRO A 573 33.96 -23.15 4.11
CA PRO A 573 32.71 -23.64 4.69
C PRO A 573 31.89 -24.38 3.62
N GLU A 574 31.46 -25.59 3.94
CA GLU A 574 30.60 -26.40 3.07
C GLU A 574 29.14 -26.14 3.39
N TYR A 575 28.26 -26.33 2.40
CA TYR A 575 26.82 -26.29 2.67
C TYR A 575 26.40 -27.44 3.58
N ALA A 576 25.63 -27.12 4.61
CA ALA A 576 25.24 -28.04 5.68
C ALA A 576 23.73 -28.26 5.81
N GLY A 577 22.92 -27.68 4.91
CA GLY A 577 21.48 -27.90 4.88
C GLY A 577 20.64 -26.66 5.15
N LEU A 578 19.33 -26.88 5.23
CA LEU A 578 18.35 -25.85 5.60
C LEU A 578 18.08 -25.91 7.10
N ASP A 579 18.11 -24.77 7.78
CA ASP A 579 17.60 -24.62 9.14
C ASP A 579 16.06 -24.58 9.11
N SER A 580 15.44 -25.62 9.65
CA SER A 580 13.98 -25.74 9.79
C SER A 580 13.44 -25.16 11.11
N GLY A 581 14.32 -24.77 12.04
CA GLY A 581 13.98 -24.37 13.41
C GLY A 581 13.53 -22.91 13.57
N LYS A 582 13.72 -22.06 12.55
CA LYS A 582 13.37 -20.63 12.64
C LYS A 582 11.97 -20.35 12.11
N SER A 583 11.16 -19.70 12.95
CA SER A 583 9.76 -19.35 12.66
C SER A 583 9.56 -18.38 11.47
N ASP A 584 10.62 -17.70 11.03
CA ASP A 584 10.58 -16.68 9.97
C ASP A 584 11.04 -17.18 8.58
N GLY A 585 11.33 -18.47 8.44
CA GLY A 585 11.58 -19.15 7.16
C GLY A 585 12.90 -19.94 7.12
N PHE A 586 13.19 -20.56 5.98
CA PHE A 586 14.35 -21.44 5.80
C PHE A 586 15.65 -20.63 5.66
N THR A 587 16.68 -20.95 6.45
CA THR A 587 18.01 -20.36 6.28
C THR A 587 19.01 -21.42 5.86
N PHE A 588 19.89 -21.14 4.90
CA PHE A 588 20.95 -22.07 4.54
C PHE A 588 22.03 -22.04 5.63
N LEU A 589 22.51 -23.21 6.03
CA LEU A 589 23.60 -23.41 6.96
C LEU A 589 24.88 -23.76 6.20
N ALA A 590 25.99 -23.28 6.72
CA ALA A 590 27.32 -23.69 6.33
C ALA A 590 28.02 -24.37 7.51
N ALA A 591 28.80 -25.41 7.23
CA ALA A 591 29.61 -26.14 8.18
C ALA A 591 31.10 -25.92 7.92
N GLN A 592 31.86 -25.73 8.99
CA GLN A 592 33.31 -25.88 8.99
C GLN A 592 33.71 -26.74 10.19
N GLY A 593 34.05 -28.01 9.94
CA GLY A 593 34.26 -29.00 11.02
C GLY A 593 32.95 -29.28 11.78
N LYS A 594 32.93 -29.04 13.10
CA LYS A 594 31.74 -29.25 13.96
C LYS A 594 30.87 -28.00 14.12
N HIS A 595 31.26 -26.88 13.54
CA HIS A 595 30.56 -25.61 13.71
C HIS A 595 29.58 -25.38 12.56
N LEU A 596 28.32 -25.09 12.90
CA LEU A 596 27.26 -24.69 11.97
C LEU A 596 26.99 -23.19 12.14
N VAL A 597 26.95 -22.47 11.03
CA VAL A 597 26.67 -21.03 10.97
C VAL A 597 25.79 -20.73 9.77
N GLU A 598 25.13 -19.57 9.73
CA GLU A 598 24.34 -19.19 8.57
C GLU A 598 25.24 -18.95 7.34
N ALA A 599 24.89 -19.57 6.23
CA ALA A 599 25.71 -19.61 5.02
C ALA A 599 26.07 -18.21 4.50
N HIS A 600 25.16 -17.25 4.59
CA HIS A 600 25.39 -15.88 4.10
C HIS A 600 26.47 -15.10 4.87
N HIS A 601 26.85 -15.53 6.08
CA HIS A 601 27.92 -14.91 6.86
C HIS A 601 29.33 -15.38 6.46
N VAL A 602 29.43 -16.58 5.88
CA VAL A 602 30.73 -17.27 5.72
C VAL A 602 30.98 -17.82 4.32
N MET A 603 29.95 -18.01 3.51
CA MET A 603 30.06 -18.45 2.12
C MET A 603 30.12 -17.25 1.18
N ASN A 604 30.87 -17.38 0.09
CA ASN A 604 30.93 -16.34 -0.93
C ASN A 604 29.64 -16.29 -1.77
N ALA A 605 29.45 -15.20 -2.50
CA ALA A 605 28.25 -14.99 -3.32
C ALA A 605 28.09 -16.08 -4.41
N SER A 606 29.19 -16.51 -5.03
CA SER A 606 29.17 -17.57 -6.06
C SER A 606 28.63 -18.90 -5.51
N ALA A 607 29.02 -19.28 -4.30
CA ALA A 607 28.52 -20.48 -3.65
C ALA A 607 27.02 -20.37 -3.38
N LEU A 608 26.57 -19.27 -2.76
CA LEU A 608 25.16 -19.04 -2.44
C LEU A 608 24.29 -19.04 -3.70
N ARG A 609 24.78 -18.47 -4.82
CA ARG A 609 24.13 -18.52 -6.13
C ARG A 609 23.98 -19.94 -6.63
N ALA A 610 25.06 -20.72 -6.63
CA ALA A 610 25.04 -22.10 -7.07
C ALA A 610 24.07 -22.94 -6.23
N PHE A 611 24.00 -22.74 -4.91
CA PHE A 611 23.03 -23.41 -4.05
C PHE A 611 21.59 -23.00 -4.35
N LEU A 612 21.33 -21.71 -4.59
CA LEU A 612 19.98 -21.24 -4.91
C LEU A 612 19.51 -21.78 -6.27
N SER A 613 20.36 -21.77 -7.29
CA SER A 613 20.09 -22.39 -8.60
C SER A 613 19.85 -23.89 -8.47
N ALA A 614 20.68 -24.58 -7.69
CA ALA A 614 20.53 -26.00 -7.41
C ALA A 614 19.23 -26.32 -6.64
N PHE A 615 18.79 -25.43 -5.75
CA PHE A 615 17.52 -25.57 -5.05
C PHE A 615 16.32 -25.40 -6.00
N VAL A 616 16.37 -24.44 -6.93
CA VAL A 616 15.32 -24.28 -7.96
C VAL A 616 15.24 -25.52 -8.85
N LEU A 617 16.38 -26.12 -9.23
CA LEU A 617 16.41 -27.38 -9.98
C LEU A 617 15.81 -28.55 -9.19
N ALA A 618 16.17 -28.68 -7.91
CA ALA A 618 15.60 -29.70 -7.03
C ALA A 618 14.08 -29.53 -6.87
N LEU A 619 13.61 -28.28 -6.76
CA LEU A 619 12.20 -27.95 -6.69
C LEU A 619 11.49 -28.27 -8.01
N TRP A 620 12.09 -27.95 -9.15
CA TRP A 620 11.57 -28.31 -10.48
C TRP A 620 11.40 -29.83 -10.59
N GLN A 621 12.42 -30.62 -10.23
CA GLN A 621 12.34 -32.09 -10.28
C GLN A 621 11.22 -32.63 -9.37
N GLN A 622 11.03 -32.03 -8.20
CA GLN A 622 9.99 -32.43 -7.26
C GLN A 622 8.58 -32.10 -7.79
N VAL A 623 8.40 -30.91 -8.36
CA VAL A 623 7.12 -30.48 -8.96
C VAL A 623 6.81 -31.31 -10.20
N TRP A 624 7.79 -31.51 -11.06
CA TRP A 624 7.67 -32.35 -12.26
C TRP A 624 7.26 -33.78 -11.92
N ALA A 625 7.91 -34.42 -10.94
CA ALA A 625 7.59 -35.79 -10.55
C ALA A 625 6.21 -35.96 -9.91
N ARG A 626 5.70 -34.95 -9.19
CA ARG A 626 4.42 -35.04 -8.46
C ARG A 626 3.21 -34.59 -9.27
N SER A 627 3.35 -33.53 -10.06
CA SER A 627 2.24 -32.81 -10.70
C SER A 627 2.45 -32.56 -12.20
N GLY A 628 3.57 -33.02 -12.77
CA GLY A 628 4.01 -32.57 -14.08
C GLY A 628 4.41 -31.09 -14.08
N GLY A 629 4.55 -30.52 -15.27
CA GLY A 629 4.88 -29.10 -15.42
C GLY A 629 5.30 -28.76 -16.85
N ILE A 630 6.05 -27.67 -16.98
CA ILE A 630 6.68 -27.27 -18.24
C ILE A 630 8.13 -27.78 -18.25
N SER A 631 8.53 -28.45 -19.34
CA SER A 631 9.89 -28.98 -19.49
C SER A 631 10.93 -27.90 -19.76
N ALA A 632 10.50 -26.75 -20.27
CA ALA A 632 11.38 -25.60 -20.50
C ALA A 632 11.94 -25.04 -19.18
N PHE A 633 13.24 -24.78 -19.15
CA PHE A 633 13.95 -24.18 -18.02
C PHE A 633 14.73 -22.94 -18.49
N LEU A 634 14.27 -21.74 -18.12
CA LEU A 634 14.85 -20.48 -18.59
C LEU A 634 16.05 -20.08 -17.72
N MET A 635 17.20 -19.78 -18.32
CA MET A 635 18.40 -19.32 -17.64
C MET A 635 18.87 -18.03 -18.30
N ASP A 636 18.81 -16.92 -17.56
CA ASP A 636 19.17 -15.58 -18.03
C ASP A 636 20.43 -15.12 -17.32
N ASP A 637 21.55 -15.01 -18.06
CA ASP A 637 22.90 -14.75 -17.57
C ASP A 637 23.26 -15.57 -16.29
N PRO A 638 23.06 -16.91 -16.30
CA PRO A 638 23.25 -17.73 -15.10
C PRO A 638 24.71 -17.75 -14.59
N GLN A 639 25.66 -17.37 -15.43
CA GLN A 639 27.10 -17.31 -15.13
C GLN A 639 27.57 -16.01 -14.47
N ASP A 640 26.85 -14.90 -14.60
CA ASP A 640 27.38 -13.54 -14.33
C ASP A 640 27.85 -13.31 -12.89
N LEU A 641 27.30 -14.05 -11.93
CA LEU A 641 27.62 -13.94 -10.50
C LEU A 641 28.34 -15.17 -9.94
N LEU A 642 28.87 -16.02 -10.83
CA LEU A 642 29.76 -17.11 -10.47
C LEU A 642 31.21 -16.70 -10.63
N ASP A 643 32.07 -17.25 -9.76
CA ASP A 643 33.51 -17.11 -9.93
C ASP A 643 33.93 -17.75 -11.28
N PRO A 644 34.92 -17.21 -12.02
CA PRO A 644 35.29 -17.72 -13.35
C PRO A 644 35.58 -19.22 -13.42
N GLY A 645 36.14 -19.81 -12.36
CA GLY A 645 36.37 -21.26 -12.27
C GLY A 645 35.09 -22.11 -12.17
N ASN A 646 34.00 -21.52 -11.66
CA ASN A 646 32.70 -22.19 -11.51
C ASN A 646 31.76 -21.93 -12.70
N VAL A 647 32.05 -20.96 -13.56
CA VAL A 647 31.34 -20.77 -14.84
C VAL A 647 31.47 -22.02 -15.72
N ALA A 648 32.66 -22.61 -15.81
CA ALA A 648 32.87 -23.86 -16.55
C ALA A 648 32.12 -25.06 -15.92
N ASN A 649 32.04 -25.12 -14.58
CA ASN A 649 31.28 -26.16 -13.88
C ASN A 649 29.77 -26.04 -14.14
N LEU A 650 29.24 -24.81 -14.18
CA LEU A 650 27.87 -24.55 -14.59
C LEU A 650 27.64 -24.98 -16.05
N ALA A 651 28.53 -24.63 -16.98
CA ALA A 651 28.43 -25.05 -18.38
C ALA A 651 28.44 -26.59 -18.53
N ALA A 652 29.33 -27.28 -17.80
CA ALA A 652 29.40 -28.73 -17.76
C ALA A 652 28.16 -29.40 -17.14
N THR A 653 27.33 -28.65 -16.40
CA THR A 653 26.08 -29.14 -15.82
C THR A 653 24.95 -29.22 -16.86
N VAL A 654 24.98 -28.39 -17.92
CA VAL A 654 23.91 -28.29 -18.94
C VAL A 654 23.58 -29.62 -19.62
N PRO A 655 24.55 -30.45 -20.07
CA PRO A 655 24.24 -31.77 -20.62
C PRO A 655 23.44 -32.66 -19.67
N THR A 656 23.67 -32.51 -18.36
CA THR A 656 22.93 -33.29 -17.36
C THR A 656 21.51 -32.76 -17.15
N LEU A 657 21.28 -31.45 -17.29
CA LEU A 657 19.93 -30.88 -17.27
C LEU A 657 19.09 -31.49 -18.41
N ILE A 658 19.67 -31.60 -19.60
CA ILE A 658 19.04 -32.23 -20.77
C ILE A 658 18.74 -33.72 -20.50
N ALA A 659 19.70 -34.44 -19.91
CA ALA A 659 19.53 -35.85 -19.56
C ALA A 659 18.40 -36.10 -18.54
N GLU A 660 18.12 -35.13 -17.67
CA GLU A 660 17.01 -35.15 -16.69
C GLU A 660 15.66 -34.74 -17.30
N GLY A 661 15.60 -34.51 -18.61
CA GLY A 661 14.37 -34.18 -19.35
C GLY A 661 14.01 -32.70 -19.38
N MET A 662 14.93 -31.80 -18.98
CA MET A 662 14.74 -30.35 -19.10
C MET A 662 15.08 -29.87 -20.52
N ASN A 663 14.39 -28.83 -20.97
CA ASN A 663 14.68 -28.10 -22.19
C ASN A 663 15.24 -26.70 -21.81
N PRO A 664 16.56 -26.58 -21.55
CA PRO A 664 17.14 -25.32 -21.12
C PRO A 664 17.11 -24.27 -22.24
N VAL A 665 16.63 -23.07 -21.92
CA VAL A 665 16.73 -21.88 -22.79
C VAL A 665 17.71 -20.94 -22.11
N ILE A 666 18.91 -20.82 -22.66
CA ILE A 666 20.02 -20.08 -22.04
C ILE A 666 20.26 -18.80 -22.83
N VAL A 667 20.20 -17.66 -22.15
CA VAL A 667 20.58 -16.35 -22.67
C VAL A 667 21.83 -15.92 -21.93
N SER A 668 22.87 -15.52 -22.67
CA SER A 668 24.15 -15.12 -22.09
C SER A 668 24.78 -13.98 -22.88
N ASN A 669 25.33 -13.00 -22.17
CA ASN A 669 26.18 -11.96 -22.73
C ASN A 669 27.68 -12.37 -22.76
N ASP A 670 28.06 -13.45 -22.06
CA ASP A 670 29.42 -13.99 -22.03
C ASP A 670 29.73 -14.78 -23.32
N PHE A 671 30.65 -14.24 -24.12
CA PHE A 671 31.11 -14.81 -25.40
C PHE A 671 31.86 -16.14 -25.28
N GLY A 672 32.38 -16.49 -24.10
CA GLY A 672 33.04 -17.76 -23.84
C GLY A 672 32.12 -18.82 -23.24
N PHE A 673 31.04 -18.42 -22.56
CA PHE A 673 30.16 -19.35 -21.86
C PHE A 673 29.32 -20.24 -22.80
N ILE A 674 28.66 -19.64 -23.81
CA ILE A 674 27.85 -20.41 -24.78
C ILE A 674 28.69 -21.43 -25.57
N PRO A 675 29.86 -21.06 -26.14
CA PRO A 675 30.73 -22.05 -26.80
C PRO A 675 31.21 -23.16 -25.85
N THR A 676 31.43 -22.83 -24.57
CA THR A 676 31.79 -23.83 -23.57
C THR A 676 30.65 -24.83 -23.34
N ILE A 677 29.40 -24.36 -23.27
CA ILE A 677 28.22 -25.24 -23.20
C ILE A 677 28.13 -26.15 -24.43
N GLU A 678 28.27 -25.59 -25.64
CA GLU A 678 28.24 -26.36 -26.89
C GLU A 678 29.29 -27.48 -26.86
N SER A 679 30.51 -27.17 -26.43
CA SER A 679 31.58 -28.17 -26.33
C SER A 679 31.23 -29.33 -25.39
N PHE A 680 30.63 -29.04 -24.23
CA PHE A 680 30.22 -30.06 -23.27
C PHE A 680 29.01 -30.87 -23.77
N VAL A 681 28.06 -30.25 -24.45
CA VAL A 681 26.89 -30.95 -25.04
C VAL A 681 27.35 -31.88 -26.16
N ALA A 682 28.25 -31.42 -27.03
CA ALA A 682 28.82 -32.21 -28.10
C ALA A 682 29.61 -33.42 -27.56
N ALA A 683 30.44 -33.20 -26.54
CA ALA A 683 31.25 -34.26 -25.93
C ALA A 683 30.43 -35.36 -25.22
N ASN A 684 29.22 -35.03 -24.75
CA ASN A 684 28.35 -35.96 -24.01
C ASN A 684 27.23 -36.60 -24.86
N SER A 685 27.23 -36.40 -26.19
CA SER A 685 26.19 -36.92 -27.09
C SER A 685 26.69 -38.17 -27.85
N PRO A 686 26.31 -39.41 -27.46
CA PRO A 686 27.02 -40.60 -27.94
C PRO A 686 26.71 -41.05 -29.37
N SER A 687 25.52 -40.78 -29.94
CA SER A 687 25.14 -41.20 -31.31
C SER A 687 23.68 -40.90 -31.70
N SER A 688 23.13 -39.77 -31.25
CA SER A 688 21.78 -39.30 -31.62
C SER A 688 21.80 -37.78 -31.57
N VAL A 689 21.48 -37.11 -32.69
CA VAL A 689 21.57 -35.66 -32.89
C VAL A 689 20.86 -34.90 -31.75
N PRO A 690 21.57 -34.19 -30.85
CA PRO A 690 20.92 -33.21 -30.00
C PRO A 690 20.49 -32.03 -30.90
N ARG A 691 19.19 -31.70 -30.90
CA ARG A 691 18.67 -30.47 -31.53
C ARG A 691 18.98 -29.26 -30.64
N THR A 692 20.25 -28.95 -30.47
CA THR A 692 20.66 -27.65 -29.91
C THR A 692 20.72 -26.63 -31.03
N GLU A 693 20.14 -25.45 -30.80
CA GLU A 693 20.21 -24.33 -31.74
C GLU A 693 20.80 -23.13 -31.01
N THR A 694 21.91 -22.61 -31.52
CA THR A 694 22.54 -21.40 -31.00
C THR A 694 22.28 -20.23 -31.91
N TRP A 695 21.71 -19.16 -31.33
CA TRP A 695 21.36 -17.93 -32.01
C TRP A 695 22.17 -16.78 -31.42
N GLU A 696 22.84 -16.01 -32.27
CA GLU A 696 23.56 -14.81 -31.84
C GLU A 696 22.70 -13.56 -32.09
N PHE A 697 22.58 -12.73 -31.05
CA PHE A 697 21.99 -11.41 -31.15
C PHE A 697 23.02 -10.43 -31.74
N SER A 698 22.86 -10.06 -33.01
CA SER A 698 23.65 -8.98 -33.61
C SER A 698 23.03 -7.64 -33.21
N ALA A 699 23.28 -7.22 -31.97
CA ALA A 699 22.89 -5.90 -31.50
C ALA A 699 24.09 -4.97 -31.58
N ILE A 700 24.06 -4.05 -32.55
CA ILE A 700 24.19 -2.60 -32.36
C ILE A 700 24.47 -1.95 -33.69
N SER A 701 23.46 -1.22 -34.17
CA SER A 701 23.68 -0.11 -35.07
C SER A 701 22.58 0.91 -34.89
N THR A 702 22.92 2.18 -34.68
CA THR A 702 21.96 3.29 -34.80
C THR A 702 21.41 3.43 -36.22
N SER A 703 21.99 2.73 -37.20
CA SER A 703 21.50 2.65 -38.59
C SER A 703 20.67 1.40 -38.91
N LYS A 704 20.55 0.42 -38.00
CA LYS A 704 19.64 -0.74 -38.15
C LYS A 704 18.51 -0.64 -37.14
N CYS A 705 17.29 -0.34 -37.60
CA CYS A 705 16.07 -0.33 -36.77
C CYS A 705 15.51 -1.74 -36.49
N THR A 706 16.25 -2.79 -36.84
CA THR A 706 15.87 -4.20 -36.65
C THR A 706 16.99 -4.97 -35.96
N VAL A 707 16.61 -5.89 -35.06
CA VAL A 707 17.53 -6.86 -34.46
C VAL A 707 17.52 -8.10 -35.35
N SER A 708 18.68 -8.51 -35.85
CA SER A 708 18.83 -9.76 -36.60
C SER A 708 19.38 -10.87 -35.70
N LEU A 709 18.72 -12.03 -35.76
CA LEU A 709 19.24 -13.29 -35.22
C LEU A 709 20.01 -13.99 -36.33
N ALA A 710 21.28 -14.33 -36.08
CA ALA A 710 22.08 -15.14 -36.99
C ALA A 710 22.43 -16.46 -36.30
N PRO A 711 22.30 -17.61 -36.99
CA PRO A 711 22.79 -18.87 -36.45
C PRO A 711 24.32 -18.82 -36.31
N VAL A 712 24.82 -19.29 -35.18
CA VAL A 712 26.27 -19.38 -34.94
C VAL A 712 26.78 -20.61 -35.65
N ALA A 713 27.70 -20.45 -36.64
CA ALA A 713 28.54 -21.44 -37.36
C ALA A 713 27.92 -22.77 -37.85
N ASP A 714 27.04 -23.38 -37.08
CA ASP A 714 26.36 -24.65 -37.27
C ASP A 714 25.59 -24.72 -38.58
N GLU A 715 24.88 -23.68 -39.03
CA GLU A 715 24.21 -23.73 -40.34
C GLU A 715 25.22 -23.84 -41.51
N VAL A 716 26.36 -23.16 -41.41
CA VAL A 716 27.43 -23.23 -42.40
C VAL A 716 28.06 -24.63 -42.40
N HIS A 717 28.38 -25.16 -41.21
CA HIS A 717 28.93 -26.50 -41.06
C HIS A 717 27.96 -27.60 -41.48
N LEU A 718 26.67 -27.49 -41.13
CA LEU A 718 25.62 -28.44 -41.49
C LEU A 718 25.41 -28.48 -43.00
N ARG A 719 25.26 -27.32 -43.66
CA ARG A 719 25.09 -27.26 -45.12
C ARG A 719 26.36 -27.68 -45.87
N CYS A 720 27.54 -27.38 -45.31
CA CYS A 720 28.80 -27.90 -45.84
C CYS A 720 28.85 -29.43 -45.73
N ALA A 721 28.54 -30.00 -44.56
CA ALA A 721 28.56 -31.44 -44.33
C ALA A 721 27.49 -32.16 -45.16
N GLU A 722 26.29 -31.59 -45.30
CA GLU A 722 25.22 -32.10 -46.16
C GLU A 722 25.63 -32.14 -47.62
N TRP A 723 26.23 -31.05 -48.13
CA TRP A 723 26.77 -30.99 -49.49
C TRP A 723 27.86 -32.05 -49.70
N GLN A 724 28.86 -32.11 -48.82
CA GLN A 724 30.01 -33.02 -48.94
C GLN A 724 29.61 -34.50 -48.80
N ARG A 725 28.60 -34.81 -47.96
CA ARG A 725 28.12 -36.18 -47.74
C ARG A 725 27.16 -36.67 -48.81
N THR A 726 26.41 -35.76 -49.45
CA THR A 726 25.38 -36.11 -50.44
C THR A 726 25.99 -36.23 -51.83
N ASP A 727 26.51 -35.15 -52.38
CA ASP A 727 27.27 -35.13 -53.65
C ASP A 727 28.10 -33.83 -53.74
N PRO A 728 29.45 -33.92 -53.68
CA PRO A 728 30.34 -32.76 -53.82
C PRO A 728 30.19 -31.99 -55.14
N ASN A 729 29.60 -32.58 -56.18
CA ASN A 729 29.33 -31.92 -57.46
C ASN A 729 27.92 -31.32 -57.57
N ASP A 730 27.07 -31.49 -56.54
CA ASP A 730 25.72 -30.91 -56.55
C ASP A 730 25.80 -29.38 -56.47
N THR A 731 25.34 -28.76 -57.54
CA THR A 731 25.41 -27.31 -57.73
C THR A 731 24.43 -26.55 -56.83
N ASN A 732 23.28 -27.14 -56.48
CA ASN A 732 22.29 -26.51 -55.60
C ASN A 732 22.75 -26.54 -54.14
N LEU A 733 23.30 -27.67 -53.68
CA LEU A 733 23.85 -27.80 -52.32
C LEU A 733 25.09 -26.93 -52.13
N ALA A 734 25.99 -26.86 -53.13
CA ALA A 734 27.13 -25.96 -53.13
C ALA A 734 26.72 -24.48 -52.97
N ARG A 735 25.66 -24.04 -53.68
CA ARG A 735 25.12 -22.67 -53.57
C ARG A 735 24.45 -22.43 -52.22
N ALA A 736 23.70 -23.40 -51.73
CA ALA A 736 23.04 -23.34 -50.44
C ALA A 736 24.04 -23.21 -49.27
N PHE A 737 25.26 -23.74 -49.43
CA PHE A 737 26.39 -23.54 -48.51
C PHE A 737 27.03 -22.15 -48.60
N VAL A 738 27.29 -21.63 -49.81
CA VAL A 738 27.96 -20.31 -49.97
C VAL A 738 27.09 -19.15 -49.45
N HIS A 739 25.77 -19.26 -49.55
CA HIS A 739 24.84 -18.22 -49.09
C HIS A 739 24.99 -17.82 -47.61
N PRO A 740 24.90 -18.73 -46.62
CA PRO A 740 25.09 -18.38 -45.21
C PRO A 740 26.51 -17.90 -44.89
N VAL A 741 27.54 -18.36 -45.62
CA VAL A 741 28.92 -17.84 -45.47
C VAL A 741 28.99 -16.36 -45.85
N ARG A 742 28.41 -15.97 -47.00
CA ARG A 742 28.32 -14.57 -47.44
C ARG A 742 27.60 -13.72 -46.39
N VAL A 743 26.39 -14.15 -46.01
CA VAL A 743 25.52 -13.43 -45.07
C VAL A 743 26.23 -13.18 -43.74
N ARG A 744 26.92 -14.18 -43.19
CA ARG A 744 27.66 -14.04 -41.92
C ARG A 744 28.81 -13.04 -42.03
N ILE A 745 29.63 -13.11 -43.08
CA ILE A 745 30.77 -12.21 -43.27
C ILE A 745 30.30 -10.76 -43.39
N GLU A 746 29.29 -10.51 -44.24
CA GLU A 746 28.78 -9.17 -44.50
C GLU A 746 28.14 -8.56 -43.24
N ILE A 747 27.30 -9.31 -42.52
CA ILE A 747 26.68 -8.84 -41.28
C ILE A 747 27.76 -8.48 -40.26
N LYS A 748 28.72 -9.38 -39.99
CA LYS A 748 29.75 -9.17 -38.98
C LYS A 748 30.68 -8.01 -39.33
N LEU A 749 31.09 -7.86 -40.59
CA LEU A 749 31.93 -6.72 -41.00
C LEU A 749 31.17 -5.39 -40.96
N TRP A 750 29.87 -5.41 -41.28
CA TRP A 750 29.04 -4.20 -41.24
C TRP A 750 28.79 -3.72 -39.81
N ASP A 751 28.55 -4.64 -38.89
CA ASP A 751 28.34 -4.31 -37.49
C ASP A 751 29.60 -3.71 -36.82
N LEU A 752 30.82 -4.09 -37.25
CA LEU A 752 32.06 -3.43 -36.83
C LEU A 752 32.11 -1.94 -37.22
N LEU A 753 31.37 -1.52 -38.25
CA LEU A 753 31.36 -0.17 -38.81
C LEU A 753 30.11 0.63 -38.41
N ALA A 754 29.22 0.06 -37.61
CA ALA A 754 27.88 0.57 -37.31
C ALA A 754 27.83 1.92 -36.56
N SER A 755 28.96 2.41 -36.06
CA SER A 755 29.08 3.71 -35.37
C SER A 755 29.28 4.90 -36.31
N ASP A 756 29.53 4.67 -37.61
CA ASP A 756 29.77 5.71 -38.61
C ASP A 756 28.45 6.15 -39.28
N PRO A 757 28.02 7.44 -39.18
CA PRO A 757 26.72 7.93 -39.67
C PRO A 757 26.56 7.90 -41.21
N ALA A 758 27.57 7.51 -41.98
CA ALA A 758 27.46 7.34 -43.42
C ALA A 758 26.70 6.04 -43.76
N VAL A 759 25.37 6.17 -43.94
CA VAL A 759 24.44 5.12 -44.39
C VAL A 759 25.03 4.34 -45.58
N LEU A 760 25.42 3.10 -45.32
CA LEU A 760 25.71 2.13 -46.37
C LEU A 760 24.41 1.42 -46.74
N HIS A 761 23.92 1.61 -47.96
CA HIS A 761 22.81 0.83 -48.50
C HIS A 761 23.36 -0.42 -49.19
N ASP A 762 23.06 -1.59 -48.64
CA ASP A 762 23.45 -2.91 -49.17
C ASP A 762 24.96 -3.02 -49.49
N PRO A 763 25.86 -2.80 -48.49
CA PRO A 763 27.29 -2.80 -48.75
C PRO A 763 27.80 -4.20 -49.08
N THR A 764 28.63 -4.29 -50.12
CA THR A 764 29.36 -5.53 -50.42
C THR A 764 30.47 -5.75 -49.39
N MET A 765 30.96 -6.99 -49.28
CA MET A 765 32.16 -7.29 -48.48
C MET A 765 33.35 -6.36 -48.84
N GLY A 766 33.49 -5.99 -50.12
CA GLY A 766 34.54 -5.09 -50.58
C GLY A 766 34.42 -3.66 -50.02
N ASP A 767 33.20 -3.13 -49.95
CA ASP A 767 32.93 -1.80 -49.41
C ASP A 767 33.22 -1.73 -47.90
N LEU A 768 32.85 -2.79 -47.18
CA LEU A 768 33.08 -2.93 -45.74
C LEU A 768 34.58 -2.99 -45.42
N LEU A 769 35.33 -3.84 -46.11
CA LEU A 769 36.79 -3.93 -45.94
C LEU A 769 37.49 -2.61 -46.30
N GLY A 770 37.02 -1.92 -47.35
CA GLY A 770 37.53 -0.61 -47.75
C GLY A 770 37.33 0.45 -46.67
N LYS A 771 36.17 0.47 -46.00
CA LYS A 771 35.92 1.37 -44.87
C LYS A 771 36.80 1.04 -43.66
N ILE A 772 36.97 -0.24 -43.31
CA ILE A 772 37.86 -0.66 -42.21
C ILE A 772 39.31 -0.23 -42.50
N ALA A 773 39.78 -0.42 -43.74
CA ALA A 773 41.11 0.03 -44.16
C ALA A 773 41.28 1.55 -44.03
N ASN A 774 40.26 2.33 -44.39
CA ASN A 774 40.28 3.78 -44.25
C ASN A 774 40.31 4.22 -42.77
N ALA A 775 39.48 3.63 -41.91
CA ALA A 775 39.46 3.92 -40.48
C ALA A 775 40.81 3.59 -39.82
N ARG A 776 41.41 2.45 -40.19
CA ARG A 776 42.76 2.06 -39.77
C ARG A 776 43.83 3.07 -40.22
N ASN A 777 43.82 3.46 -41.49
CA ASN A 777 44.80 4.41 -42.05
C ASN A 777 44.70 5.79 -41.38
N ARG A 778 43.52 6.17 -40.87
CA ARG A 778 43.29 7.38 -40.07
C ARG A 778 43.69 7.24 -38.60
N GLY A 779 44.08 6.04 -38.16
CA GLY A 779 44.46 5.77 -36.77
C GLY A 779 43.27 5.70 -35.80
N GLU A 780 42.05 5.51 -36.30
CA GLU A 780 40.83 5.44 -35.49
C GLU A 780 40.85 4.18 -34.60
N ARG A 781 40.60 4.34 -33.30
CA ARG A 781 40.44 3.20 -32.38
C ARG A 781 39.02 2.64 -32.51
N PRO A 782 38.81 1.32 -32.51
CA PRO A 782 39.79 0.23 -32.33
C PRO A 782 40.43 -0.29 -33.63
N PHE A 783 40.10 0.27 -34.80
CA PHE A 783 40.54 -0.22 -36.12
C PHE A 783 42.07 -0.16 -36.35
N ASN A 784 42.78 0.63 -35.54
CA ASN A 784 44.23 0.73 -35.53
C ASN A 784 44.94 -0.47 -34.86
N GLU A 785 44.22 -1.36 -34.18
CA GLU A 785 44.79 -2.52 -33.47
C GLU A 785 45.23 -3.66 -34.39
N GLU A 786 46.01 -4.60 -33.85
CA GLU A 786 46.59 -5.73 -34.60
C GLU A 786 45.58 -6.67 -35.26
N PRO A 787 44.43 -7.03 -34.64
CA PRO A 787 43.44 -7.90 -35.29
C PRO A 787 42.91 -7.34 -36.61
N PHE A 788 42.61 -6.04 -36.66
CA PHE A 788 42.18 -5.37 -37.88
C PHE A 788 43.27 -5.33 -38.96
N ARG A 789 44.56 -5.37 -38.58
CA ARG A 789 45.67 -5.50 -39.52
C ARG A 789 45.63 -6.87 -40.19
N ARG A 790 45.54 -7.92 -39.37
CA ARG A 790 45.53 -9.31 -39.81
C ARG A 790 44.35 -9.60 -40.73
N LEU A 791 43.17 -9.06 -40.42
CA LEU A 791 41.99 -9.16 -41.28
C LEU A 791 42.24 -8.56 -42.67
N LEU A 792 42.82 -7.36 -42.75
CA LEU A 792 43.11 -6.69 -44.03
C LEU A 792 44.25 -7.34 -44.81
N ASP A 793 45.22 -7.94 -44.12
CA ASP A 793 46.36 -8.63 -44.72
C ASP A 793 46.01 -10.07 -45.18
N LEU A 794 44.84 -10.58 -44.81
CA LEU A 794 44.44 -11.97 -45.06
C LEU A 794 44.38 -12.29 -46.57
N PRO A 795 45.11 -13.32 -47.07
CA PRO A 795 45.19 -13.60 -48.50
C PRO A 795 43.83 -13.82 -49.18
N ALA A 796 42.90 -14.49 -48.49
CA ALA A 796 41.55 -14.79 -48.99
C ALA A 796 40.68 -13.53 -49.23
N LEU A 797 41.00 -12.40 -48.59
CA LEU A 797 40.21 -11.16 -48.65
C LEU A 797 40.84 -10.08 -49.55
N LYS A 798 42.04 -10.32 -50.10
CA LYS A 798 42.70 -9.39 -51.03
C LYS A 798 41.93 -9.24 -52.34
N ALA A 799 42.06 -8.08 -52.97
CA ALA A 799 41.46 -7.84 -54.29
C ALA A 799 42.01 -8.84 -55.32
N GLY A 800 41.12 -9.50 -56.07
CA GLY A 800 41.46 -10.55 -57.04
C GLY A 800 41.65 -11.95 -56.43
N ALA A 801 41.39 -12.16 -55.14
CA ALA A 801 41.37 -13.48 -54.53
C ALA A 801 40.09 -14.24 -54.91
N ALA A 802 40.23 -15.52 -55.30
CA ALA A 802 39.12 -16.36 -55.73
C ALA A 802 38.00 -16.49 -54.67
N PHE A 803 38.35 -16.58 -53.38
CA PHE A 803 37.38 -16.56 -52.27
C PHE A 803 36.49 -15.31 -52.30
N ARG A 804 37.11 -14.12 -52.40
CA ARG A 804 36.42 -12.84 -52.44
C ARG A 804 35.53 -12.69 -53.66
N ASP A 805 35.97 -13.18 -54.81
CA ASP A 805 35.19 -13.12 -56.05
C ASP A 805 33.91 -13.96 -55.96
N VAL A 806 33.97 -15.14 -55.34
CA VAL A 806 32.80 -16.01 -55.14
C VAL A 806 31.81 -15.40 -54.15
N ILE A 807 32.28 -14.81 -53.04
CA ILE A 807 31.42 -14.11 -52.08
C ILE A 807 30.73 -12.90 -52.73
N ASN A 808 31.45 -12.09 -53.52
CA ASN A 808 30.87 -10.97 -54.26
C ASN A 808 29.90 -11.44 -55.36
N LYS A 809 30.18 -12.57 -56.04
CA LYS A 809 29.28 -13.19 -57.03
C LYS A 809 27.97 -13.64 -56.37
N ALA A 810 28.03 -14.15 -55.15
CA ALA A 810 26.87 -14.48 -54.33
C ALA A 810 26.05 -13.24 -53.93
N HIS A 811 26.67 -12.06 -53.79
CA HIS A 811 26.00 -10.81 -53.43
C HIS A 811 25.26 -10.17 -54.62
N HIS A 812 25.88 -10.04 -55.79
CA HIS A 812 25.35 -9.31 -56.96
C HIS A 812 24.34 -10.07 -57.84
N GLY A 813 23.49 -10.91 -57.24
CA GLY A 813 22.43 -11.63 -57.97
C GLY A 813 22.91 -12.66 -59.00
N ARG A 814 24.19 -13.06 -58.96
CA ARG A 814 24.80 -14.10 -59.81
C ARG A 814 25.08 -15.39 -59.03
N ALA A 815 24.36 -15.60 -57.93
CA ALA A 815 24.50 -16.77 -57.07
C ALA A 815 24.17 -18.08 -57.83
N ASP A 816 23.30 -17.99 -58.83
CA ASP A 816 22.94 -19.05 -59.79
C ASP A 816 24.06 -19.41 -60.78
N GLN A 817 25.18 -18.69 -60.79
CA GLN A 817 26.36 -18.98 -61.61
C GLN A 817 27.49 -19.61 -60.80
N ILE A 818 27.34 -19.75 -59.48
CA ILE A 818 28.34 -20.35 -58.61
C ILE A 818 28.43 -21.85 -58.89
N THR A 819 29.64 -22.33 -59.14
CA THR A 819 29.96 -23.74 -59.40
C THR A 819 30.45 -24.44 -58.13
N PRO A 820 30.38 -25.79 -58.04
CA PRO A 820 30.93 -26.55 -56.92
C PRO A 820 32.43 -26.28 -56.66
N ILE A 821 33.23 -26.03 -57.70
CA ILE A 821 34.66 -25.69 -57.58
C ILE A 821 34.86 -24.32 -56.92
N GLU A 822 34.03 -23.35 -57.30
CA GLU A 822 34.01 -22.02 -56.68
C GLU A 822 33.55 -22.10 -55.21
N ALA A 823 32.55 -22.94 -54.91
CA ALA A 823 32.10 -23.20 -53.53
C ALA A 823 33.17 -23.92 -52.67
N GLU A 824 33.94 -24.83 -53.27
CA GLU A 824 35.06 -25.51 -52.62
C GLU A 824 36.17 -24.53 -52.22
N THR A 825 36.40 -23.49 -53.03
CA THR A 825 37.32 -22.40 -52.69
C THR A 825 36.85 -21.63 -51.45
N VAL A 826 35.53 -21.43 -51.30
CA VAL A 826 34.94 -20.85 -50.09
C VAL A 826 35.10 -21.79 -48.89
N ARG A 827 34.86 -23.09 -49.08
CA ARG A 827 35.00 -24.13 -48.03
C ARG A 827 36.41 -24.19 -47.45
N GLN A 828 37.44 -24.02 -48.26
CA GLN A 828 38.83 -24.07 -47.80
C GLN A 828 39.26 -22.84 -46.99
N GLY A 829 38.58 -21.70 -47.17
CA GLY A 829 39.00 -20.41 -46.59
C GLY A 829 38.07 -19.81 -45.53
N TYR A 830 36.82 -20.26 -45.40
CA TYR A 830 35.83 -19.54 -44.59
C TYR A 830 36.14 -19.55 -43.08
N GLU A 831 36.73 -20.62 -42.54
CA GLU A 831 37.06 -20.72 -41.10
C GLU A 831 38.14 -19.72 -40.69
N GLU A 832 39.17 -19.54 -41.53
CA GLU A 832 40.23 -18.56 -41.30
C GLU A 832 39.68 -17.13 -41.36
N VAL A 833 38.76 -16.88 -42.30
CA VAL A 833 38.06 -15.58 -42.43
C VAL A 833 37.15 -15.32 -41.22
N PHE A 834 36.37 -16.30 -40.77
CA PHE A 834 35.52 -16.15 -39.59
C PHE A 834 36.36 -15.87 -38.34
N SER A 835 37.43 -16.64 -38.12
CA SER A 835 38.35 -16.44 -36.98
C SER A 835 38.96 -15.03 -36.98
N ALA A 836 39.39 -14.52 -38.14
CA ALA A 836 39.93 -13.16 -38.26
C ALA A 836 38.88 -12.07 -37.96
N ILE A 837 37.64 -12.27 -38.40
CA ILE A 837 36.52 -11.35 -38.14
C ILE A 837 36.13 -11.38 -36.66
N ASP A 838 36.04 -12.55 -36.05
CA ASP A 838 35.70 -12.72 -34.63
C ASP A 838 36.78 -12.08 -33.73
N ALA A 839 38.07 -12.20 -34.10
CA ALA A 839 39.16 -11.49 -33.42
C ALA A 839 39.02 -9.95 -33.48
N CYS A 840 38.55 -9.42 -34.61
CA CYS A 840 38.25 -7.98 -34.74
C CYS A 840 37.05 -7.57 -33.89
N TRP A 841 36.03 -8.41 -33.80
CA TRP A 841 34.86 -8.22 -32.93
C TRP A 841 35.21 -8.20 -31.46
N LEU A 842 36.10 -9.10 -31.01
CA LEU A 842 36.62 -9.09 -29.64
C LEU A 842 37.40 -7.81 -29.34
N ALA A 843 38.25 -7.36 -30.26
CA ALA A 843 38.95 -6.07 -30.15
C ALA A 843 37.98 -4.88 -30.08
N TYR A 844 36.91 -4.91 -30.88
CA TYR A 844 35.87 -3.90 -30.90
C TYR A 844 35.04 -3.90 -29.60
N ALA A 845 34.61 -5.06 -29.12
CA ALA A 845 33.87 -5.22 -27.88
C ALA A 845 34.69 -4.78 -26.66
N ARG A 846 36.01 -5.02 -26.67
CA ARG A 846 36.96 -4.49 -25.67
C ARG A 846 36.98 -2.96 -25.66
N PHE A 847 37.08 -2.32 -26.82
CA PHE A 847 37.07 -0.87 -26.93
C PHE A 847 35.74 -0.26 -26.46
N MET A 848 34.62 -0.93 -26.72
CA MET A 848 33.29 -0.52 -26.25
C MET A 848 33.06 -0.80 -24.75
N GLY A 849 34.05 -1.29 -24.01
CA GLY A 849 33.97 -1.56 -22.58
C GLY A 849 33.11 -2.77 -22.22
N ARG A 850 32.84 -3.68 -23.18
CA ARG A 850 31.96 -4.85 -23.02
C ARG A 850 32.70 -6.15 -22.69
N LEU A 851 34.04 -6.12 -22.67
CA LEU A 851 34.87 -7.23 -22.24
C LEU A 851 35.83 -6.76 -21.12
N PRO A 852 35.94 -7.47 -19.99
CA PRO A 852 36.95 -7.21 -18.98
C PRO A 852 38.37 -7.36 -19.56
N SER A 853 39.30 -6.53 -19.10
CA SER A 853 40.68 -6.40 -19.62
C SER A 853 41.58 -7.65 -19.53
N GLU A 854 41.08 -8.80 -19.06
CA GLU A 854 41.90 -9.95 -18.66
C GLU A 854 42.08 -11.03 -19.74
N GLN A 855 41.17 -11.20 -20.70
CA GLN A 855 41.35 -12.23 -21.75
C GLN A 855 42.33 -11.81 -22.86
N ALA A 856 42.59 -10.51 -23.00
CA ALA A 856 43.48 -9.94 -24.03
C ALA A 856 44.98 -10.02 -23.72
N LEU A 857 45.39 -10.44 -22.51
CA LEU A 857 46.80 -10.57 -22.12
C LEU A 857 47.43 -11.89 -22.59
N SER A 858 46.62 -12.93 -22.79
CA SER A 858 47.06 -14.27 -23.23
C SER A 858 47.81 -14.23 -24.58
N GLU A 859 47.35 -13.43 -25.54
CA GLU A 859 47.96 -13.38 -26.88
C GLU A 859 49.18 -12.45 -26.97
N ALA A 860 49.36 -11.52 -26.02
CA ALA A 860 50.49 -10.58 -25.99
C ALA A 860 51.79 -11.19 -25.39
N GLN A 861 51.71 -12.38 -24.77
CA GLN A 861 52.77 -12.93 -23.91
C GLN A 861 53.87 -13.76 -24.61
N ARG A 862 53.96 -13.77 -25.94
CA ARG A 862 55.05 -14.49 -26.65
C ARG A 862 56.44 -13.80 -26.61
N ALA A 863 56.63 -12.73 -25.84
CA ALA A 863 57.92 -12.02 -25.79
C ALA A 863 58.30 -11.57 -24.35
N ALA A 864 59.14 -12.33 -23.66
CA ALA A 864 59.90 -11.86 -22.49
C ALA A 864 61.38 -12.31 -22.60
N PRO A 865 62.35 -11.50 -22.12
CA PRO A 865 63.79 -11.75 -22.31
C PRO A 865 64.38 -12.83 -21.36
N SER A 866 65.44 -13.51 -21.82
CA SER A 866 66.17 -14.59 -21.11
C SER A 866 66.95 -14.11 -19.87
N LEU A 867 67.24 -15.02 -18.92
CA LEU A 867 68.06 -14.77 -17.72
C LEU A 867 69.54 -14.52 -18.08
N LYS A 868 70.26 -13.73 -17.27
CA LYS A 868 71.72 -13.60 -17.33
C LYS A 868 72.39 -14.66 -16.45
N LEU A 869 73.18 -15.53 -17.05
CA LEU A 869 73.87 -16.61 -16.34
C LEU A 869 75.18 -16.11 -15.71
N VAL A 870 75.48 -16.57 -14.50
CA VAL A 870 76.68 -16.25 -13.72
C VAL A 870 77.54 -17.50 -13.54
N ALA A 871 78.84 -17.39 -13.80
CA ALA A 871 79.79 -18.46 -13.57
C ALA A 871 80.13 -18.58 -12.08
N LEU A 872 79.87 -19.75 -11.48
CA LEU A 872 80.24 -20.05 -10.10
C LEU A 872 81.69 -20.54 -10.00
N PRO A 873 82.37 -20.37 -8.84
CA PRO A 873 83.69 -20.94 -8.61
C PRO A 873 83.67 -22.46 -8.73
N SER A 874 84.62 -23.03 -9.48
CA SER A 874 84.74 -24.49 -9.71
C SER A 874 85.60 -25.22 -8.68
N THR A 875 86.16 -24.50 -7.70
CA THR A 875 86.93 -25.09 -6.61
C THR A 875 85.99 -25.75 -5.59
N PRO A 876 86.09 -27.07 -5.34
CA PRO A 876 85.25 -27.74 -4.35
C PRO A 876 85.54 -27.24 -2.93
N ILE A 877 84.49 -27.00 -2.17
CA ILE A 877 84.52 -26.52 -0.78
C ILE A 877 84.46 -27.71 0.17
N CYS A 878 85.36 -27.78 1.15
CA CYS A 878 85.32 -28.84 2.17
C CYS A 878 84.08 -28.72 3.06
N VAL A 879 83.37 -29.83 3.27
CA VAL A 879 82.24 -29.92 4.21
C VAL A 879 82.77 -30.36 5.57
N VAL A 880 82.83 -29.43 6.52
CA VAL A 880 83.51 -29.60 7.83
C VAL A 880 82.62 -30.23 8.90
N GLY A 881 81.45 -30.74 8.54
CA GLY A 881 80.57 -31.47 9.45
C GLY A 881 79.11 -31.01 9.42
N ARG A 882 78.40 -31.27 10.53
CA ARG A 882 76.94 -31.18 10.61
C ARG A 882 76.49 -30.21 11.72
N LEU A 883 75.56 -29.32 11.40
CA LEU A 883 75.02 -28.28 12.29
C LEU A 883 73.55 -28.53 12.61
N ALA A 884 73.14 -28.39 13.87
CA ALA A 884 71.73 -28.47 14.26
C ALA A 884 71.27 -27.20 14.99
N ALA A 885 70.01 -26.81 14.81
CA ALA A 885 69.45 -25.61 15.45
C ALA A 885 68.66 -25.88 16.76
N ARG A 886 68.27 -27.13 17.06
CA ARG A 886 67.50 -27.49 18.28
C ARG A 886 68.17 -28.51 19.22
N ALA A 887 69.01 -29.43 18.75
CA ALA A 887 69.67 -30.45 19.58
C ALA A 887 71.14 -30.62 19.18
N SER A 888 71.96 -31.16 20.10
CA SER A 888 73.38 -31.47 19.96
C SER A 888 73.82 -31.95 18.56
N GLY A 889 74.47 -31.09 17.78
CA GLY A 889 75.18 -31.48 16.55
C GLY A 889 76.54 -32.11 16.85
N ALA A 890 77.08 -32.92 15.92
CA ALA A 890 78.42 -33.48 16.06
C ALA A 890 79.49 -32.37 15.95
N PRO A 891 80.68 -32.53 16.57
CA PRO A 891 81.78 -31.58 16.39
C PRO A 891 82.09 -31.37 14.91
N LEU A 892 82.38 -30.12 14.53
CA LEU A 892 82.92 -29.82 13.21
C LEU A 892 84.39 -30.27 13.16
N THR A 893 84.77 -30.96 12.10
CA THR A 893 86.16 -31.34 11.82
C THR A 893 86.94 -30.13 11.29
N THR A 894 88.28 -30.21 11.31
CA THR A 894 89.09 -29.20 10.64
C THR A 894 88.99 -29.34 9.11
N ILE A 895 89.29 -28.26 8.38
CA ILE A 895 89.23 -28.25 6.90
C ILE A 895 90.15 -29.32 6.28
N GLU A 896 91.28 -29.61 6.93
CA GLU A 896 92.29 -30.59 6.49
C GLU A 896 91.82 -32.03 6.69
N GLU A 897 90.90 -32.27 7.64
CA GLU A 897 90.35 -33.59 8.00
C GLU A 897 89.01 -33.88 7.32
N ALA A 898 88.41 -32.91 6.63
CA ALA A 898 87.13 -33.06 5.96
C ALA A 898 87.23 -33.99 4.72
N THR A 899 86.47 -35.09 4.74
CA THR A 899 86.39 -36.04 3.62
C THR A 899 85.37 -35.64 2.55
N ASP A 900 84.33 -34.93 2.96
CA ASP A 900 83.21 -34.56 2.10
C ASP A 900 83.47 -33.21 1.41
N ARG A 901 83.09 -33.10 0.13
CA ARG A 901 83.31 -31.90 -0.69
C ARG A 901 82.03 -31.47 -1.38
N LEU A 902 81.76 -30.16 -1.33
CA LEU A 902 80.66 -29.48 -2.00
C LEU A 902 81.19 -28.74 -3.24
N ASP A 903 80.74 -29.13 -4.42
CA ASP A 903 81.04 -28.41 -5.67
C ASP A 903 79.92 -27.42 -5.98
N LEU A 904 80.21 -26.12 -6.03
CA LEU A 904 79.21 -25.11 -6.38
C LEU A 904 78.77 -25.21 -7.85
N ALA A 905 79.59 -25.77 -8.74
CA ALA A 905 79.21 -26.01 -10.13
C ALA A 905 78.07 -27.03 -10.25
N SER A 906 77.84 -27.86 -9.22
CA SER A 906 76.72 -28.82 -9.21
C SER A 906 75.35 -28.14 -9.11
N LEU A 907 75.28 -26.83 -8.85
CA LEU A 907 74.03 -26.04 -8.83
C LEU A 907 73.50 -25.74 -10.25
N GLY A 908 74.30 -26.00 -11.29
CA GLY A 908 73.94 -25.77 -12.69
C GLY A 908 74.00 -24.30 -13.11
N ASP A 909 73.31 -23.99 -14.21
CA ASP A 909 73.18 -22.62 -14.71
C ASP A 909 72.36 -21.76 -13.74
N VAL A 910 73.02 -20.77 -13.13
CA VAL A 910 72.40 -19.89 -12.12
C VAL A 910 72.49 -18.42 -12.50
N SER A 911 71.56 -17.63 -11.97
CA SER A 911 71.51 -16.17 -12.03
C SER A 911 71.44 -15.60 -10.62
N LEU A 912 71.93 -14.37 -10.43
CA LEU A 912 71.92 -13.70 -9.14
C LEU A 912 70.92 -12.54 -9.13
N PHE A 913 70.15 -12.41 -8.05
CA PHE A 913 69.16 -11.34 -7.88
C PHE A 913 69.31 -10.67 -6.52
N THR A 914 69.50 -9.35 -6.49
CA THR A 914 69.48 -8.58 -5.23
C THR A 914 68.04 -8.31 -4.80
N LEU A 915 67.66 -8.74 -3.60
CA LEU A 915 66.32 -8.52 -3.02
C LEU A 915 66.15 -7.05 -2.58
N ARG A 916 65.05 -6.41 -2.97
CA ARG A 916 64.72 -5.01 -2.64
C ARG A 916 63.57 -4.87 -1.66
N ALA A 917 62.58 -5.75 -1.74
CA ALA A 917 61.38 -5.71 -0.90
C ALA A 917 61.48 -6.73 0.24
N PRO A 918 60.87 -6.45 1.42
CA PRO A 918 60.86 -7.38 2.55
C PRO A 918 59.85 -8.52 2.35
N THR A 919 59.96 -9.27 1.25
CA THR A 919 58.94 -10.24 0.81
C THR A 919 59.25 -11.70 1.15
N MET A 920 60.50 -12.00 1.50
CA MET A 920 60.99 -13.35 1.80
C MET A 920 61.08 -13.66 3.31
N GLY A 921 60.45 -12.84 4.16
CA GLY A 921 60.35 -13.09 5.60
C GLY A 921 61.70 -13.19 6.31
N LEU A 922 61.94 -14.32 7.00
CA LEU A 922 63.20 -14.62 7.69
C LEU A 922 64.28 -15.24 6.77
N VAL A 923 63.93 -15.62 5.54
CA VAL A 923 64.83 -16.35 4.62
C VAL A 923 65.87 -15.41 3.99
N ALA A 924 65.42 -14.24 3.53
CA ALA A 924 66.27 -13.21 2.96
C ALA A 924 65.74 -11.81 3.28
N PHE A 925 66.64 -10.88 3.53
CA PHE A 925 66.35 -9.48 3.82
C PHE A 925 66.72 -8.56 2.64
N PRO A 926 66.09 -7.37 2.53
CA PRO A 926 66.48 -6.40 1.51
C PRO A 926 67.98 -6.09 1.52
N GLY A 927 68.61 -6.11 0.35
CA GLY A 927 70.06 -5.95 0.16
C GLY A 927 70.86 -7.25 0.19
N GLN A 928 70.19 -8.40 0.31
CA GLN A 928 70.80 -9.72 0.17
C GLN A 928 70.58 -10.30 -1.24
N THR A 929 71.50 -11.15 -1.67
CA THR A 929 71.54 -11.76 -3.00
C THR A 929 70.93 -13.16 -2.97
N LEU A 930 70.00 -13.40 -3.89
CA LEU A 930 69.35 -14.69 -4.13
C LEU A 930 70.08 -15.42 -5.25
N ILE A 931 70.34 -16.71 -5.07
CA ILE A 931 70.83 -17.62 -6.10
C ILE A 931 69.62 -18.27 -6.75
N VAL A 932 69.46 -18.06 -8.06
CA VAL A 932 68.28 -18.47 -8.81
C VAL A 932 68.71 -19.45 -9.88
N SER A 933 68.11 -20.63 -9.90
CA SER A 933 68.38 -21.62 -10.94
C SER A 933 67.65 -21.26 -12.24
N ALA A 934 68.35 -21.39 -13.36
CA ALA A 934 67.76 -21.25 -14.69
C ALA A 934 67.01 -22.50 -15.14
N THR A 935 67.30 -23.66 -14.54
CA THR A 935 66.83 -24.98 -15.00
C THR A 935 65.93 -25.70 -13.98
N ALA A 936 65.98 -25.34 -12.70
CA ALA A 936 65.18 -26.01 -11.68
C ALA A 936 63.69 -25.64 -11.78
N GLU A 937 62.84 -26.67 -11.77
CA GLU A 937 61.39 -26.50 -11.75
C GLU A 937 60.91 -25.88 -10.44
N VAL A 938 60.06 -24.85 -10.55
CA VAL A 938 59.40 -24.20 -9.41
C VAL A 938 58.17 -25.00 -9.01
N ARG A 939 58.12 -25.43 -7.74
CA ARG A 939 56.99 -26.16 -7.15
C ARG A 939 56.18 -25.28 -6.22
N ASN A 940 54.98 -25.75 -5.87
CA ASN A 940 54.15 -25.07 -4.88
C ASN A 940 54.89 -24.97 -3.53
N GLY A 941 54.90 -23.79 -2.93
CA GLY A 941 55.59 -23.48 -1.69
C GLY A 941 57.06 -23.07 -1.84
N ASP A 942 57.65 -23.20 -3.04
CA ASP A 942 59.02 -22.77 -3.33
C ASP A 942 59.13 -21.24 -3.31
N LEU A 943 60.35 -20.76 -3.05
CA LEU A 943 60.72 -19.37 -3.24
C LEU A 943 61.14 -19.17 -4.70
N ALA A 944 60.60 -18.16 -5.38
CA ALA A 944 60.94 -17.91 -6.78
C ALA A 944 61.03 -16.42 -7.12
N ILE A 945 61.80 -16.15 -8.17
CA ILE A 945 61.72 -14.91 -8.93
C ILE A 945 60.66 -15.07 -10.01
N VAL A 946 59.73 -14.11 -10.07
CA VAL A 946 58.64 -14.10 -11.04
C VAL A 946 58.72 -12.86 -11.91
N ARG A 947 58.93 -13.06 -13.20
CA ARG A 947 59.06 -11.97 -14.19
C ARG A 947 57.78 -11.89 -15.03
N THR A 948 57.13 -10.72 -15.01
CA THR A 948 55.93 -10.41 -15.81
C THR A 948 56.22 -9.24 -16.76
N PRO A 949 55.38 -8.98 -17.79
CA PRO A 949 55.52 -7.79 -18.64
C PRO A 949 55.51 -6.50 -17.80
N GLY A 950 56.70 -5.94 -17.53
CA GLY A 950 56.89 -4.68 -16.81
C GLY A 950 57.24 -4.74 -15.32
N LYS A 951 57.33 -5.92 -14.67
CA LYS A 951 57.73 -6.05 -13.25
C LYS A 951 58.44 -7.36 -12.90
N VAL A 952 59.33 -7.30 -11.90
CA VAL A 952 59.99 -8.47 -11.30
C VAL A 952 59.62 -8.60 -9.82
N TYR A 953 59.08 -9.76 -9.45
CA TYR A 953 58.68 -10.12 -8.10
C TYR A 953 59.63 -11.16 -7.49
N ALA A 954 59.76 -11.17 -6.17
CA ALA A 954 60.57 -12.15 -5.43
C ALA A 954 59.77 -12.65 -4.23
N ARG A 955 59.06 -13.76 -4.38
CA ARG A 955 58.02 -14.20 -3.42
C ARG A 955 57.94 -15.72 -3.30
N ARG A 956 57.16 -16.18 -2.32
CA ARG A 956 56.79 -17.59 -2.20
C ARG A 956 55.66 -17.90 -3.18
N ILE A 957 55.77 -19.03 -3.87
CA ILE A 957 54.87 -19.39 -4.94
C ILE A 957 53.76 -20.30 -4.41
N GLY A 958 52.54 -19.79 -4.42
CA GLY A 958 51.34 -20.61 -4.26
C GLY A 958 50.85 -21.05 -5.64
N ILE A 959 51.15 -22.29 -6.03
CA ILE A 959 50.55 -22.92 -7.21
C ILE A 959 49.29 -23.64 -6.75
N ASP A 960 48.15 -23.11 -7.17
CA ASP A 960 46.88 -23.78 -6.97
C ASP A 960 46.83 -25.04 -7.86
N ARG A 961 46.50 -26.19 -7.25
CA ARG A 961 46.36 -27.46 -7.99
C ARG A 961 45.05 -27.51 -8.78
N ALA A 962 44.09 -26.63 -8.49
CA ALA A 962 42.79 -26.53 -9.17
C ALA A 962 42.81 -25.55 -10.36
N ASP A 963 43.58 -24.46 -10.28
CA ASP A 963 43.78 -23.51 -11.37
C ASP A 963 45.28 -23.30 -11.65
N LEU A 964 45.81 -24.12 -12.57
CA LEU A 964 47.20 -24.00 -13.01
C LEU A 964 47.47 -22.72 -13.81
N SER A 965 46.44 -21.97 -14.22
CA SER A 965 46.57 -20.76 -15.06
C SER A 965 46.96 -19.52 -14.26
N ARG A 966 46.88 -19.56 -12.93
CA ARG A 966 47.22 -18.45 -12.02
C ARG A 966 48.21 -18.91 -10.95
N ILE A 967 49.06 -18.00 -10.50
CA ILE A 967 50.07 -18.22 -9.48
C ILE A 967 49.90 -17.15 -8.41
N SER A 968 49.77 -17.59 -7.17
CA SER A 968 49.80 -16.71 -6.00
C SER A 968 51.24 -16.33 -5.70
N LEU A 969 51.52 -15.03 -5.66
CA LEU A 969 52.79 -14.48 -5.19
C LEU A 969 52.60 -14.09 -3.72
N GLU A 970 52.84 -15.06 -2.84
CA GLU A 970 52.66 -14.94 -1.40
C GLU A 970 53.83 -14.20 -0.78
N THR A 971 53.50 -13.22 0.05
CA THR A 971 54.52 -12.55 0.85
C THR A 971 54.69 -13.27 2.19
N ILE A 972 55.91 -13.67 2.51
CA ILE A 972 56.20 -14.35 3.78
C ILE A 972 56.13 -13.32 4.91
N PRO A 973 55.48 -13.63 6.05
CA PRO A 973 55.46 -12.76 7.21
C PRO A 973 56.86 -12.26 7.57
N SER A 974 57.03 -10.93 7.62
CA SER A 974 58.29 -10.25 7.90
C SER A 974 58.12 -9.36 9.14
N THR A 975 59.23 -9.09 9.84
CA THR A 975 59.27 -8.14 10.97
C THR A 975 59.17 -6.68 10.53
N ASN A 976 59.16 -6.40 9.22
CA ASN A 976 58.95 -5.07 8.66
C ASN A 976 57.44 -4.76 8.54
N PRO A 977 56.92 -3.65 9.10
CA PRO A 977 55.48 -3.35 9.07
C PRO A 977 54.96 -2.94 7.67
N ARG A 978 55.83 -2.69 6.69
CA ARG A 978 55.47 -2.28 5.32
C ARG A 978 55.69 -3.44 4.33
N VAL A 979 54.95 -4.52 4.51
CA VAL A 979 55.02 -5.71 3.64
C VAL A 979 54.04 -5.57 2.47
N PRO A 980 54.47 -5.76 1.22
CA PRO A 980 53.56 -5.83 0.07
C PRO A 980 52.53 -6.96 0.22
N GLN A 981 51.26 -6.70 -0.10
CA GLN A 981 50.20 -7.72 -0.04
C GLN A 981 50.41 -8.80 -1.11
N SER A 982 49.94 -10.03 -0.82
CA SER A 982 49.91 -11.13 -1.77
C SER A 982 49.15 -10.74 -3.04
N HIS A 983 49.67 -11.15 -4.19
CA HIS A 983 49.18 -10.73 -5.50
C HIS A 983 49.15 -11.93 -6.44
N PHE A 984 48.10 -12.06 -7.25
CA PHE A 984 47.99 -13.15 -8.22
C PHE A 984 48.49 -12.71 -9.60
N VAL A 985 49.28 -13.55 -10.25
CA VAL A 985 49.70 -13.34 -11.64
C VAL A 985 49.29 -14.53 -12.49
N GLN A 986 49.02 -14.33 -13.78
CA GLN A 986 48.77 -15.46 -14.68
C GLN A 986 50.05 -16.26 -14.93
N ARG A 987 49.95 -17.59 -14.97
CA ARG A 987 51.05 -18.50 -15.29
C ARG A 987 51.50 -18.37 -16.74
N SER A 988 50.58 -18.21 -17.69
CA SER A 988 50.91 -17.96 -19.11
C SER A 988 51.71 -16.67 -19.30
N SER A 989 51.54 -15.74 -18.36
CA SER A 989 52.07 -14.39 -18.33
C SER A 989 53.40 -14.23 -17.63
N SER A 990 53.89 -15.29 -16.98
CA SER A 990 54.96 -15.18 -16.00
C SER A 990 56.03 -16.24 -16.21
N HIS A 991 57.29 -15.80 -16.13
CA HIS A 991 58.43 -16.70 -16.08
C HIS A 991 58.86 -16.88 -14.62
N LEU A 992 58.84 -18.13 -14.16
CA LEU A 992 59.22 -18.51 -12.80
C LEU A 992 60.63 -19.07 -12.81
N SER A 993 61.44 -18.68 -11.82
CA SER A 993 62.79 -19.20 -11.64
C SER A 993 63.04 -19.47 -10.17
N LYS A 994 63.42 -20.71 -9.82
CA LYS A 994 63.51 -21.19 -8.44
C LYS A 994 64.69 -20.55 -7.71
N VAL A 995 64.46 -20.04 -6.50
CA VAL A 995 65.52 -19.64 -5.58
C VAL A 995 66.06 -20.90 -4.90
N ILE A 996 67.35 -21.16 -5.08
CA ILE A 996 68.04 -22.36 -4.58
C ILE A 996 69.08 -22.02 -3.48
N GLY A 997 69.26 -20.74 -3.17
CA GLY A 997 70.11 -20.31 -2.07
C GLY A 997 70.05 -18.81 -1.85
N VAL A 998 70.60 -18.37 -0.73
CA VAL A 998 70.69 -16.96 -0.33
C VAL A 998 72.10 -16.67 0.16
N LEU A 999 72.69 -15.58 -0.34
CA LEU A 999 73.95 -15.04 0.13
C LEU A 999 73.64 -13.83 1.02
N PHE A 1000 74.24 -13.77 2.21
CA PHE A 1000 73.96 -12.75 3.21
C PHE A 1000 74.85 -11.51 3.05
N ASP A 1001 74.94 -10.99 1.83
CA ASP A 1001 75.69 -9.78 1.49
C ASP A 1001 75.01 -8.52 2.05
N LYS A 1002 75.74 -7.42 1.98
CA LYS A 1002 75.22 -6.07 2.23
C LYS A 1002 75.49 -5.26 0.98
N THR A 1003 74.73 -5.50 -0.09
CA THR A 1003 74.83 -4.70 -1.31
C THR A 1003 73.90 -3.48 -1.23
N ALA A 1004 74.44 -2.30 -1.55
CA ALA A 1004 73.67 -1.06 -1.60
C ALA A 1004 72.73 -1.13 -2.81
N ALA A 1005 71.45 -1.35 -2.55
CA ALA A 1005 70.58 -1.80 -3.62
C ALA A 1005 70.14 -0.64 -4.55
N SER A 1006 70.12 -0.90 -5.86
CA SER A 1006 69.90 0.09 -6.94
C SER A 1006 68.49 0.72 -6.92
N LYS A 1007 68.32 1.91 -7.53
CA LYS A 1007 67.01 2.58 -7.64
C LYS A 1007 66.12 1.88 -8.67
N SER A 1008 65.36 0.86 -8.25
CA SER A 1008 64.28 0.23 -9.04
C SER A 1008 62.96 0.18 -8.26
N ARG A 1009 61.84 0.08 -8.99
CA ARG A 1009 60.49 -0.19 -8.46
C ARG A 1009 60.18 -1.69 -8.33
N ASP A 1010 61.06 -2.55 -8.81
CA ASP A 1010 60.94 -4.01 -8.72
C ASP A 1010 61.29 -4.56 -7.33
N GLU A 1011 60.78 -5.74 -7.00
CA GLU A 1011 61.06 -6.41 -5.73
C GLU A 1011 62.43 -7.10 -5.72
N ALA A 1012 62.97 -7.43 -6.89
CA ALA A 1012 64.32 -7.95 -7.05
C ALA A 1012 64.94 -7.43 -8.36
N VAL A 1013 66.26 -7.28 -8.36
CA VAL A 1013 67.04 -6.77 -9.49
C VAL A 1013 68.17 -7.73 -9.82
N GLU A 1014 68.26 -8.15 -11.08
CA GLU A 1014 69.32 -9.06 -11.56
C GLU A 1014 70.71 -8.41 -11.40
N THR A 1015 71.71 -9.18 -10.97
CA THR A 1015 73.07 -8.71 -10.64
C THR A 1015 74.12 -9.69 -11.19
N ASP A 1016 75.29 -9.18 -11.58
CA ASP A 1016 76.28 -9.99 -12.32
C ASP A 1016 77.31 -10.70 -11.41
N HIS A 1017 77.48 -10.29 -10.15
CA HIS A 1017 78.47 -10.87 -9.21
C HIS A 1017 78.03 -10.73 -7.75
N SER A 1018 78.49 -11.63 -6.88
CA SER A 1018 78.44 -11.47 -5.42
C SER A 1018 79.84 -11.66 -4.81
N PRO A 1019 80.34 -10.73 -3.98
CA PRO A 1019 81.68 -10.82 -3.38
C PRO A 1019 81.76 -11.86 -2.26
N ILE A 1020 80.64 -12.53 -1.93
CA ILE A 1020 80.59 -13.55 -0.90
C ILE A 1020 81.26 -14.85 -1.35
N PHE A 1021 81.19 -15.20 -2.63
CA PHE A 1021 81.76 -16.45 -3.12
C PHE A 1021 83.28 -16.54 -2.89
N GLU A 1022 84.00 -15.42 -2.95
CA GLU A 1022 85.45 -15.35 -2.67
C GLU A 1022 85.78 -15.46 -1.17
N GLN A 1023 84.79 -15.29 -0.29
CA GLN A 1023 84.96 -15.35 1.17
C GLN A 1023 84.65 -16.73 1.75
N VAL A 1024 84.11 -17.66 0.94
CA VAL A 1024 83.75 -19.00 1.40
C VAL A 1024 85.00 -19.85 1.56
N VAL A 1025 85.21 -20.38 2.77
CA VAL A 1025 86.38 -21.18 3.13
C VAL A 1025 85.99 -22.63 3.42
N ALA A 1026 84.77 -22.87 3.91
CA ALA A 1026 84.23 -24.20 4.21
C ALA A 1026 82.70 -24.22 4.06
N ALA A 1027 82.09 -25.39 4.15
CA ALA A 1027 80.63 -25.56 4.23
C ALA A 1027 80.26 -26.54 5.36
N ALA A 1028 79.02 -26.50 5.83
CA ALA A 1028 78.50 -27.49 6.78
C ALA A 1028 77.06 -27.89 6.42
N GLU A 1029 76.72 -29.16 6.63
CA GLU A 1029 75.38 -29.70 6.39
C GLU A 1029 74.46 -29.36 7.56
N VAL A 1030 73.22 -28.96 7.29
CA VAL A 1030 72.20 -28.72 8.33
C VAL A 1030 71.46 -30.02 8.65
N VAL A 1031 71.26 -30.28 9.94
CA VAL A 1031 70.55 -31.46 10.44
C VAL A 1031 69.29 -31.05 11.19
N GLY A 1032 68.16 -31.55 10.71
CA GLY A 1032 66.81 -31.32 11.21
C GLY A 1032 66.19 -29.98 10.77
N ASP A 1033 64.88 -29.85 10.96
CA ASP A 1033 64.08 -28.75 10.41
C ASP A 1033 64.10 -27.45 11.25
N SER A 1034 64.87 -27.41 12.34
CA SER A 1034 64.87 -26.28 13.29
C SER A 1034 65.42 -24.96 12.73
N ALA A 1035 66.15 -25.00 11.61
CA ALA A 1035 66.61 -23.82 10.89
C ALA A 1035 65.63 -23.35 9.80
N TYR A 1036 64.50 -24.06 9.60
CA TYR A 1036 63.49 -23.70 8.61
C TYR A 1036 62.84 -22.34 8.94
N PRO A 1037 62.62 -21.45 7.97
CA PRO A 1037 62.87 -21.60 6.52
C PRO A 1037 64.26 -21.09 6.05
N VAL A 1038 65.17 -20.71 6.96
CA VAL A 1038 66.46 -20.08 6.62
C VAL A 1038 67.49 -21.07 6.07
N ALA A 1039 67.44 -22.32 6.53
CA ALA A 1039 68.14 -23.45 5.94
C ALA A 1039 67.25 -24.70 6.04
N LEU A 1040 67.31 -25.58 5.05
CA LEU A 1040 66.55 -26.83 5.00
C LEU A 1040 67.34 -27.98 5.64
N ASP A 1041 66.66 -29.02 6.11
CA ASP A 1041 67.31 -30.27 6.50
C ASP A 1041 68.10 -30.82 5.31
N ARG A 1042 69.36 -31.24 5.56
CA ARG A 1042 70.36 -31.63 4.57
C ARG A 1042 70.81 -30.54 3.59
N GLY A 1043 70.37 -29.29 3.80
CA GLY A 1043 70.92 -28.13 3.08
C GLY A 1043 72.34 -27.80 3.53
N HIS A 1044 73.02 -26.90 2.81
CA HIS A 1044 74.40 -26.52 3.12
C HIS A 1044 74.49 -25.05 3.56
N VAL A 1045 75.28 -24.80 4.60
CA VAL A 1045 75.62 -23.44 5.05
C VAL A 1045 77.04 -23.12 4.59
N LEU A 1046 77.22 -21.98 3.94
CA LEU A 1046 78.52 -21.50 3.49
C LEU A 1046 79.22 -20.75 4.62
N LEU A 1047 80.42 -21.19 4.98
CA LEU A 1047 81.20 -20.69 6.11
C LEU A 1047 82.38 -19.85 5.63
N GLY A 1048 82.57 -18.70 6.25
CA GLY A 1048 83.75 -17.86 6.10
C GLY A 1048 84.50 -17.70 7.41
N ALA A 1049 85.70 -17.12 7.32
CA ALA A 1049 86.49 -16.80 8.50
C ALA A 1049 85.71 -15.93 9.50
N ALA A 1050 85.73 -16.31 10.78
CA ALA A 1050 85.11 -15.51 11.83
C ALA A 1050 85.85 -14.17 11.97
N SER A 1051 85.07 -13.09 11.91
CA SER A 1051 85.52 -11.72 12.15
C SER A 1051 85.40 -11.39 13.64
N ASP A 1052 85.82 -10.20 14.07
CA ASP A 1052 85.54 -9.70 15.43
C ASP A 1052 84.04 -9.80 15.76
N LEU A 1053 83.71 -10.26 16.98
CA LEU A 1053 82.33 -10.48 17.45
C LEU A 1053 81.48 -9.21 17.35
N SER A 1054 82.11 -8.04 17.50
CA SER A 1054 81.47 -6.73 17.36
C SER A 1054 80.88 -6.49 15.96
N LEU A 1055 81.44 -7.12 14.91
CA LEU A 1055 81.00 -7.00 13.51
C LEU A 1055 79.95 -8.05 13.13
N LEU A 1056 79.68 -9.00 14.03
CA LEU A 1056 78.81 -10.15 13.83
C LEU A 1056 77.45 -10.00 14.54
N ASP A 1057 77.18 -8.86 15.18
CA ASP A 1057 75.90 -8.57 15.84
C ASP A 1057 74.71 -8.74 14.89
N GLY A 1058 73.72 -9.52 15.32
CA GLY A 1058 72.53 -9.89 14.54
C GLY A 1058 72.79 -10.84 13.35
N ARG A 1059 74.03 -11.27 13.11
CA ARG A 1059 74.39 -12.21 12.03
C ARG A 1059 74.20 -13.67 12.45
N ILE A 1060 74.01 -14.53 11.46
CA ILE A 1060 73.96 -15.97 11.65
C ILE A 1060 75.40 -16.48 11.77
N LEU A 1061 75.63 -17.36 12.75
CA LEU A 1061 76.91 -17.96 13.08
C LEU A 1061 76.75 -19.48 13.20
N ALA A 1062 77.80 -20.19 12.82
CA ALA A 1062 77.97 -21.57 13.23
C ALA A 1062 78.96 -21.57 14.40
N VAL A 1063 78.53 -22.05 15.56
CA VAL A 1063 79.31 -22.06 16.80
C VAL A 1063 79.44 -23.48 17.31
N VAL A 1064 80.63 -23.84 17.76
CA VAL A 1064 80.88 -25.11 18.46
C VAL A 1064 81.09 -24.80 19.92
N THR A 1065 80.32 -25.41 20.80
CA THR A 1065 80.40 -25.20 22.24
C THR A 1065 80.73 -26.47 23.00
N ARG A 1066 81.43 -26.34 24.12
CA ARG A 1066 81.59 -27.38 25.15
C ARG A 1066 80.92 -26.97 26.45
N ALA A 1067 80.45 -27.96 27.22
CA ALA A 1067 79.70 -27.71 28.45
C ALA A 1067 80.55 -27.08 29.57
N ASP A 1068 81.83 -27.46 29.67
CA ASP A 1068 82.83 -26.89 30.57
C ASP A 1068 84.25 -27.10 29.99
N GLU A 1069 85.29 -26.57 30.65
CA GLU A 1069 86.69 -26.64 30.17
C GLU A 1069 87.25 -28.07 30.11
N PHE A 1070 86.65 -29.03 30.83
CA PHE A 1070 87.13 -30.41 30.96
C PHE A 1070 86.29 -31.43 30.18
N SER A 1071 85.16 -31.01 29.61
CA SER A 1071 84.26 -31.86 28.83
C SER A 1071 84.83 -32.17 27.46
N SER A 1072 84.79 -33.45 27.07
CA SER A 1072 85.12 -33.91 25.72
C SER A 1072 83.94 -33.79 24.73
N GLU A 1073 82.73 -33.51 25.22
CA GLU A 1073 81.53 -33.41 24.39
C GLU A 1073 81.39 -32.00 23.80
N HIS A 1074 81.35 -31.95 22.47
CA HIS A 1074 81.21 -30.72 21.69
C HIS A 1074 79.88 -30.73 20.95
N PHE A 1075 79.25 -29.55 20.88
CA PHE A 1075 77.97 -29.37 20.19
C PHE A 1075 78.07 -28.24 19.18
N ALA A 1076 77.74 -28.52 17.93
CA ALA A 1076 77.76 -27.54 16.85
C ALA A 1076 76.34 -27.00 16.56
N TYR A 1077 76.19 -25.68 16.67
CA TYR A 1077 74.91 -24.99 16.55
C TYR A 1077 74.90 -23.93 15.45
N LEU A 1078 73.76 -23.81 14.76
CA LEU A 1078 73.47 -22.70 13.85
C LEU A 1078 72.57 -21.69 14.58
N LYS A 1079 73.12 -20.53 14.95
CA LYS A 1079 72.43 -19.52 15.78
C LYS A 1079 72.68 -18.10 15.30
N ARG A 1080 71.83 -17.15 15.70
CA ARG A 1080 72.02 -15.73 15.45
C ARG A 1080 72.67 -15.08 16.67
N LEU A 1081 73.73 -14.30 16.47
CA LEU A 1081 74.34 -13.55 17.58
C LEU A 1081 73.37 -12.45 18.03
N GLY A 1082 72.87 -12.58 19.25
CA GLY A 1082 72.07 -11.55 19.92
C GLY A 1082 72.93 -10.64 20.79
N LYS A 1083 72.27 -9.86 21.65
CA LYS A 1083 72.94 -8.86 22.48
C LYS A 1083 73.87 -9.50 23.53
N PRO A 1084 74.99 -8.82 23.89
CA PRO A 1084 75.78 -9.23 25.05
C PRO A 1084 74.95 -9.12 26.33
N MET A 1085 75.22 -9.99 27.29
CA MET A 1085 74.59 -9.95 28.61
C MET A 1085 74.95 -8.63 29.31
N PRO A 1086 73.98 -7.87 29.86
CA PRO A 1086 74.27 -6.62 30.55
C PRO A 1086 75.33 -6.81 31.65
N GLY A 1087 76.46 -6.10 31.54
CA GLY A 1087 77.57 -6.18 32.50
C GLY A 1087 78.66 -7.22 32.21
N SER A 1088 78.50 -8.07 31.18
CA SER A 1088 79.53 -9.03 30.73
C SER A 1088 80.07 -8.66 29.35
N ARG A 1089 81.38 -8.82 29.15
CA ARG A 1089 82.04 -8.63 27.84
C ARG A 1089 82.26 -9.93 27.06
N SER A 1090 82.00 -11.09 27.66
CA SER A 1090 82.27 -12.40 27.07
C SER A 1090 81.02 -13.27 26.89
N ILE A 1091 79.89 -12.94 27.52
CA ILE A 1091 78.66 -13.74 27.45
C ILE A 1091 77.65 -13.09 26.51
N TYR A 1092 77.17 -13.86 25.54
CA TYR A 1092 76.20 -13.42 24.54
C TYR A 1092 74.99 -14.34 24.52
N TYR A 1093 73.82 -13.78 24.25
CA TYR A 1093 72.63 -14.57 23.95
C TYR A 1093 72.63 -14.98 22.48
N LEU A 1094 72.57 -16.27 22.21
CA LEU A 1094 72.40 -16.82 20.88
C LEU A 1094 70.91 -17.01 20.59
N GLU A 1095 70.40 -16.21 19.67
CA GLU A 1095 69.03 -16.26 19.20
C GLU A 1095 68.81 -17.42 18.22
N ASN A 1096 67.57 -17.90 18.14
CA ASN A 1096 67.21 -18.90 17.16
C ASN A 1096 67.15 -18.31 15.74
N VAL A 1097 67.50 -19.11 14.74
CA VAL A 1097 67.54 -18.70 13.33
C VAL A 1097 66.24 -19.06 12.59
N GLY A 1098 65.63 -20.22 12.91
CA GLY A 1098 64.38 -20.69 12.33
C GLY A 1098 63.13 -20.38 13.17
N GLN A 1099 61.99 -20.90 12.73
CA GLN A 1099 60.69 -20.70 13.40
C GLN A 1099 60.55 -21.52 14.70
N THR A 1100 61.28 -22.62 14.84
CA THR A 1100 61.14 -23.57 15.95
C THR A 1100 62.50 -23.84 16.61
N GLY A 1101 62.76 -23.18 17.73
CA GLY A 1101 63.99 -23.39 18.50
C GLY A 1101 64.16 -22.40 19.64
N GLU A 1102 64.98 -22.79 20.61
CA GLU A 1102 65.27 -22.02 21.82
C GLU A 1102 66.61 -21.31 21.67
N GLY A 1103 66.69 -20.08 22.20
CA GLY A 1103 67.96 -19.38 22.34
C GLY A 1103 68.65 -19.73 23.66
N GLY A 1104 69.93 -19.45 23.76
CA GLY A 1104 70.73 -19.79 24.95
C GLY A 1104 71.91 -18.85 25.14
N PHE A 1105 72.40 -18.75 26.37
CA PHE A 1105 73.60 -17.98 26.67
C PHE A 1105 74.84 -18.84 26.45
N VAL A 1106 75.84 -18.26 25.79
CA VAL A 1106 77.17 -18.88 25.63
C VAL A 1106 78.26 -17.87 25.98
N GLN A 1107 79.41 -18.38 26.41
CA GLN A 1107 80.59 -17.58 26.68
C GLN A 1107 81.62 -17.73 25.55
N PHE A 1108 81.99 -16.62 24.91
CA PHE A 1108 83.10 -16.57 23.98
C PHE A 1108 84.43 -16.41 24.73
N PRO A 1109 85.51 -17.06 24.26
CA PRO A 1109 86.81 -17.01 24.91
C PRO A 1109 87.43 -15.61 24.75
N VAL A 1110 87.68 -14.93 25.87
CA VAL A 1110 88.36 -13.62 25.93
C VAL A 1110 89.55 -13.75 26.87
N GLN A 1111 90.74 -13.31 26.43
CA GLN A 1111 91.95 -13.37 27.26
C GLN A 1111 91.73 -12.70 28.63
N GLY A 1112 92.01 -13.43 29.71
CA GLY A 1112 91.95 -12.93 31.08
C GLY A 1112 90.57 -13.03 31.77
N VAL A 1113 89.55 -13.62 31.13
CA VAL A 1113 88.22 -13.83 31.72
C VAL A 1113 88.00 -15.32 32.01
N ALA A 1114 87.77 -15.68 33.27
CA ALA A 1114 87.51 -17.06 33.67
C ALA A 1114 86.14 -17.58 33.15
N PRO A 1115 86.01 -18.89 32.88
CA PRO A 1115 84.73 -19.49 32.49
C PRO A 1115 83.71 -19.39 33.64
N VAL A 1116 82.46 -19.05 33.30
CA VAL A 1116 81.35 -18.96 34.24
C VAL A 1116 80.65 -20.31 34.35
N ALA A 1117 80.48 -20.81 35.59
CA ALA A 1117 79.85 -22.10 35.85
C ALA A 1117 78.42 -22.15 35.26
N ALA A 1118 78.08 -23.28 34.62
CA ALA A 1118 76.80 -23.54 33.95
C ALA A 1118 76.49 -22.74 32.67
N VAL A 1119 77.47 -22.02 32.10
CA VAL A 1119 77.35 -21.39 30.77
C VAL A 1119 78.29 -22.11 29.78
N PRO A 1120 77.77 -22.70 28.68
CA PRO A 1120 78.61 -23.35 27.67
C PRO A 1120 79.64 -22.39 27.06
N MET A 1121 80.86 -22.88 26.86
CA MET A 1121 81.98 -22.13 26.30
C MET A 1121 82.12 -22.42 24.81
N VAL A 1122 82.33 -21.37 24.00
CA VAL A 1122 82.52 -21.48 22.55
C VAL A 1122 83.98 -21.82 22.23
N ASP A 1123 84.22 -22.92 21.52
CA ASP A 1123 85.55 -23.33 21.07
C ASP A 1123 85.86 -22.90 19.64
N GLN A 1124 84.86 -22.94 18.77
CA GLN A 1124 84.99 -22.51 17.39
C GLN A 1124 83.82 -21.64 16.97
N THR A 1125 84.10 -20.64 16.13
CA THR A 1125 83.08 -19.77 15.55
C THR A 1125 83.38 -19.60 14.07
N TRP A 1126 82.33 -19.68 13.27
CA TRP A 1126 82.36 -19.45 11.83
C TRP A 1126 81.31 -18.42 11.45
N LYS A 1127 81.68 -17.51 10.55
CA LYS A 1127 80.74 -16.56 9.98
C LYS A 1127 79.91 -17.27 8.92
N VAL A 1128 78.58 -17.27 9.04
CA VAL A 1128 77.71 -17.79 8.00
C VAL A 1128 77.54 -16.75 6.91
N LEU A 1129 78.00 -17.10 5.70
CA LEU A 1129 77.98 -16.22 4.53
C LEU A 1129 76.74 -16.43 3.65
N GLY A 1130 76.12 -17.59 3.72
CA GLY A 1130 74.90 -17.88 2.97
C GLY A 1130 74.40 -19.29 3.23
N THR A 1131 73.24 -19.61 2.68
CA THR A 1131 72.60 -20.93 2.76
C THR A 1131 72.21 -21.42 1.38
N LEU A 1132 72.37 -22.71 1.14
CA LEU A 1132 71.96 -23.44 -0.06
C LEU A 1132 70.88 -24.45 0.34
N PHE A 1133 69.77 -24.45 -0.40
CA PHE A 1133 68.55 -25.20 -0.09
C PHE A 1133 68.54 -26.60 -0.71
#